data_AF-A0A7L1KJH9-F1
#
_entry.id   AF-A0A7L1KJH9-F1
#
_cell.length_a   1.000
_cell.length_b   1.000
_cell.length_c   1.000
_cell.angle_alpha   90.00
_cell.angle_beta   90.00
_cell.angle_gamma   90.00
#
_symmetry.space_group_name_H-M   'P 1'
#
loop_
_entity.id
_entity.type
_entity.pdbx_description
1 polymer ?
#
loop_
_entity_poly.entity_id
_entity_poly.type
_entity_poly.pdbx_seq_one_letter_code
_entity_poly.pdbx_strand_id
1 'polypeptide(L)'
;AALLGLFLAAALVVAVQSACNAPPRVLSAELKEEHQGIATFPINYRVEYVCRPGYVRSVNVRTSLVCGRNNKWHGSLDMCTPKLCVYPGEPANGRLILEGRFTFGAAVNFTCNTGFRLVGNSQIRCVIKNGVVTWDRDIPFCEAIPCSPPPAIANGEHSGADKEHFEYGTSVTYWCHTVRRGEKPFSLVGDASIFCTTTDNINGVWNKPAPECKVVGCEHPSVENGKLLSGYQAEYTYRDTVIFDCNFRYTMNGSDTCTCSENGLWDPPLPLCQRSSCDDPPDVPNAVKAKLAGNLFPVETVITYECREGHQFSPGETTRHIKCLPDFTWTETPHSCERIHCSNPDVRNGRLLHIWPKDDYAYGDTLEVTCNDGFAFRGSHSHSIVLQCSVDGRWDPAVPECTPVPRCPKPDITHGTEVYKSKNDYTVGTQLRLACDSGYILRGQDLTVCQDDTSWSPPLPFCDKVCGPPPQITNGQSSGLGQQQFPYGTEVKYSCVEGLSLIGDASIYCTSDDGVNLTWSGPAPECRVVRCPKPAVERARMTPQRLTFPYGAGVRFSCEEGFVLRGDAESRCLADGAWHPPLPSCQPVRCPRPLIQEDMTLHPLTLCYAVNETLSFYCRHNGPQQVNSVSTCSANGTWIPPPTCKKWDTCEKILRHREAFQCGIPLTELKTLLEVRKLYLEIQKLEKDL
;
A
#
# COMPACT_ATOMS: atom_id res chain seq x y z
N ALA A 1 92.05 -84.85 -63.12
CA ALA A 1 92.99 -85.95 -63.36
C ALA A 1 93.58 -86.33 -62.01
N ALA A 2 93.03 -87.35 -61.33
CA ALA A 2 93.44 -88.76 -61.46
C ALA A 2 94.90 -88.93 -60.97
N LEU A 3 95.31 -89.78 -60.03
CA LEU A 3 94.81 -90.96 -59.30
C LEU A 3 95.85 -91.17 -58.16
N LEU A 4 95.51 -91.43 -56.90
CA LEU A 4 95.10 -92.71 -56.29
C LEU A 4 96.27 -93.60 -55.83
N GLY A 5 96.24 -93.97 -54.54
CA GLY A 5 96.75 -95.25 -54.01
C GLY A 5 97.95 -95.17 -53.07
N LEU A 6 98.07 -95.94 -51.99
CA LEU A 6 97.15 -96.88 -51.34
C LEU A 6 97.79 -97.31 -49.99
N PHE A 7 96.90 -97.59 -49.05
CA PHE A 7 97.01 -98.19 -47.71
C PHE A 7 98.11 -99.25 -47.46
N LEU A 8 98.53 -99.38 -46.19
CA LEU A 8 98.20 -100.54 -45.35
C LEU A 8 98.59 -100.34 -43.87
N ALA A 9 97.77 -100.92 -42.99
CA ALA A 9 97.73 -100.76 -41.55
C ALA A 9 98.40 -101.93 -40.80
N ALA A 10 98.84 -101.68 -39.58
CA ALA A 10 98.92 -102.69 -38.52
C ALA A 10 98.74 -102.00 -37.15
N ALA A 11 97.72 -102.39 -36.40
CA ALA A 11 97.44 -101.92 -35.05
C ALA A 11 98.22 -102.76 -34.03
N LEU A 12 98.92 -102.10 -33.10
CA LEU A 12 99.53 -102.67 -31.90
C LEU A 12 99.00 -101.87 -30.71
N VAL A 13 98.31 -102.54 -29.79
CA VAL A 13 97.86 -101.99 -28.51
C VAL A 13 99.08 -101.86 -27.60
N VAL A 14 99.41 -100.64 -27.18
CA VAL A 14 100.42 -100.34 -26.15
C VAL A 14 99.79 -99.45 -25.07
N ALA A 15 100.11 -99.80 -23.83
CA ALA A 15 99.65 -99.24 -22.57
C ALA A 15 99.52 -97.71 -22.54
N VAL A 16 98.37 -97.22 -22.05
CA VAL A 16 98.15 -95.80 -21.75
C VAL A 16 98.96 -95.46 -20.49
N GLN A 17 100.17 -94.96 -20.66
CA GLN A 17 100.87 -94.24 -19.58
C GLN A 17 100.15 -92.91 -19.35
N SER A 18 99.71 -92.68 -18.12
CA SER A 18 99.09 -91.42 -17.69
C SER A 18 100.15 -90.30 -17.64
N ALA A 19 100.21 -89.49 -18.70
CA ALA A 19 101.10 -88.33 -18.84
C ALA A 19 100.30 -87.10 -19.32
N CYS A 20 100.78 -85.90 -18.98
CA CYS A 20 100.24 -84.67 -19.55
C CYS A 20 100.82 -84.44 -20.95
N ASN A 21 99.99 -83.95 -21.87
CA ASN A 21 100.44 -83.44 -23.17
C ASN A 21 101.23 -82.14 -23.00
N ALA A 22 101.80 -81.62 -24.09
CA ALA A 22 102.52 -80.35 -24.12
C ALA A 22 101.80 -79.23 -23.34
N PRO A 23 102.54 -78.45 -22.53
CA PRO A 23 101.94 -77.43 -21.67
C PRO A 23 101.33 -76.27 -22.47
N PRO A 24 100.30 -75.58 -21.92
CA PRO A 24 99.57 -74.56 -22.64
C PRO A 24 100.46 -73.37 -23.03
N ARG A 25 100.20 -72.79 -24.21
CA ARG A 25 100.87 -71.56 -24.66
C ARG A 25 100.31 -70.36 -23.90
N VAL A 26 101.20 -69.49 -23.42
CA VAL A 26 100.84 -68.27 -22.70
C VAL A 26 101.30 -67.06 -23.52
N LEU A 27 100.49 -66.00 -23.59
CA LEU A 27 100.83 -64.80 -24.37
C LEU A 27 101.89 -63.93 -23.68
N SER A 28 101.87 -63.85 -22.34
CA SER A 28 102.77 -63.04 -21.53
C SER A 28 104.08 -63.74 -21.14
N ALA A 29 104.19 -65.04 -21.41
CA ALA A 29 105.32 -65.87 -21.00
C ALA A 29 105.66 -66.93 -22.06
N GLU A 30 106.91 -67.32 -22.14
CA GLU A 30 107.38 -68.42 -22.99
C GLU A 30 107.93 -69.55 -22.14
N LEU A 31 107.71 -70.78 -22.60
CA LEU A 31 108.21 -71.96 -21.91
C LEU A 31 109.74 -71.94 -21.93
N LYS A 32 110.40 -72.22 -20.81
CA LYS A 32 111.86 -72.24 -20.73
C LYS A 32 112.43 -73.26 -21.73
N GLU A 33 113.54 -72.93 -22.40
CA GLU A 33 114.08 -73.70 -23.54
C GLU A 33 114.24 -75.20 -23.23
N GLU A 34 114.65 -75.54 -22.00
CA GLU A 34 114.83 -76.91 -21.51
C GLU A 34 113.56 -77.79 -21.53
N HIS A 35 112.37 -77.18 -21.65
CA HIS A 35 111.09 -77.90 -21.75
C HIS A 35 110.42 -77.77 -23.12
N GLN A 36 111.00 -77.00 -24.04
CA GLN A 36 110.45 -76.82 -25.39
C GLN A 36 110.70 -78.08 -26.23
N GLY A 37 109.71 -78.47 -27.07
CA GLY A 37 109.83 -79.62 -27.97
C GLY A 37 109.54 -80.99 -27.34
N ILE A 38 109.34 -81.07 -26.02
CA ILE A 38 108.90 -82.31 -25.34
C ILE A 38 107.39 -82.47 -25.51
N ALA A 39 106.94 -83.64 -25.99
CA ALA A 39 105.54 -83.90 -26.30
C ALA A 39 104.71 -84.39 -25.09
N THR A 40 105.33 -85.13 -24.17
CA THR A 40 104.66 -85.78 -23.03
C THR A 40 105.44 -85.60 -21.74
N PHE A 41 104.73 -85.31 -20.65
CA PHE A 41 105.32 -85.01 -19.34
C PHE A 41 104.74 -85.92 -18.25
N PRO A 42 105.58 -86.54 -17.40
CA PRO A 42 105.10 -87.44 -16.36
C PRO A 42 104.35 -86.69 -15.25
N ILE A 43 103.52 -87.43 -14.50
CA ILE A 43 102.78 -86.89 -13.34
C ILE A 43 103.76 -86.31 -12.30
N ASN A 44 103.39 -85.17 -11.71
CA ASN A 44 104.18 -84.32 -10.80
C ASN A 44 105.37 -83.59 -11.45
N TYR A 45 105.58 -83.72 -12.76
CA TYR A 45 106.62 -82.96 -13.46
C TYR A 45 106.28 -81.47 -13.49
N ARG A 46 107.28 -80.62 -13.20
CA ARG A 46 107.16 -79.16 -13.17
C ARG A 46 107.84 -78.58 -14.40
N VAL A 47 107.12 -77.74 -15.13
CA VAL A 47 107.67 -76.97 -16.25
C VAL A 47 107.70 -75.49 -15.90
N GLU A 48 108.82 -74.83 -16.16
CA GLU A 48 109.03 -73.41 -15.90
C GLU A 48 108.82 -72.53 -17.15
N TYR A 49 108.38 -71.30 -16.92
CA TYR A 49 108.18 -70.28 -17.93
C TYR A 49 109.00 -69.02 -17.61
N VAL A 50 109.41 -68.31 -18.64
CA VAL A 50 110.10 -67.02 -18.60
C VAL A 50 109.18 -65.95 -19.18
N CYS A 51 109.08 -64.79 -18.54
CA CYS A 51 108.21 -63.72 -19.04
C CYS A 51 108.75 -63.12 -20.34
N ARG A 52 107.85 -62.89 -21.31
CA ARG A 52 108.20 -62.21 -22.56
C ARG A 52 108.61 -60.76 -22.31
N PRO A 53 109.42 -60.14 -23.20
CA PRO A 53 109.69 -58.70 -23.14
C PRO A 53 108.40 -57.89 -23.05
N GLY A 54 108.37 -56.88 -22.16
CA GLY A 54 107.16 -56.11 -21.85
C GLY A 54 106.35 -56.67 -20.68
N TYR A 55 106.67 -57.86 -20.18
CA TYR A 55 106.05 -58.47 -19.00
C TYR A 55 107.08 -58.68 -17.88
N VAL A 56 106.61 -58.77 -16.65
CA VAL A 56 107.40 -59.04 -15.45
C VAL A 56 106.75 -60.17 -14.65
N ARG A 57 107.55 -60.92 -13.90
CA ARG A 57 107.06 -62.02 -13.07
C ARG A 57 106.06 -61.51 -12.03
N SER A 58 104.89 -62.15 -11.98
CA SER A 58 103.89 -61.89 -10.95
C SER A 58 104.42 -62.32 -9.59
N VAL A 59 104.33 -61.44 -8.59
CA VAL A 59 104.92 -61.67 -7.25
C VAL A 59 104.25 -62.83 -6.52
N ASN A 60 102.94 -63.01 -6.71
CA ASN A 60 102.13 -63.96 -5.96
C ASN A 60 101.89 -65.28 -6.69
N VAL A 61 102.40 -65.42 -7.92
CA VAL A 61 102.16 -66.60 -8.77
C VAL A 61 103.50 -67.22 -9.15
N ARG A 62 103.60 -68.54 -9.04
CA ARG A 62 104.78 -69.27 -9.49
C ARG A 62 104.80 -69.32 -11.01
N THR A 63 105.96 -69.07 -11.62
CA THR A 63 106.18 -69.19 -13.08
C THR A 63 106.40 -70.64 -13.50
N SER A 64 105.61 -71.56 -12.95
CA SER A 64 105.68 -72.96 -13.30
C SER A 64 104.32 -73.64 -13.22
N LEU A 65 104.09 -74.58 -14.14
CA LEU A 65 102.92 -75.45 -14.15
C LEU A 65 103.35 -76.86 -13.76
N VAL A 66 102.48 -77.59 -13.07
CA VAL A 66 102.74 -78.95 -12.61
C VAL A 66 101.73 -79.91 -13.24
N CYS A 67 102.21 -81.00 -13.83
CA CYS A 67 101.33 -82.04 -14.37
C CYS A 67 100.66 -82.81 -13.22
N GLY A 68 99.35 -82.73 -13.11
CA GLY A 68 98.58 -83.40 -12.05
C GLY A 68 98.29 -84.86 -12.35
N ARG A 69 97.88 -85.61 -11.31
CA ARG A 69 97.49 -87.04 -11.41
C ARG A 69 96.30 -87.30 -12.34
N ASN A 70 95.57 -86.25 -12.72
CA ASN A 70 94.45 -86.28 -13.66
C ASN A 70 94.87 -85.96 -15.12
N ASN A 71 96.17 -86.02 -15.44
CA ASN A 71 96.74 -85.68 -16.74
C ASN A 71 96.45 -84.23 -17.20
N LYS A 72 96.16 -83.32 -16.27
CA LYS A 72 95.96 -81.88 -16.54
C LYS A 72 97.04 -81.04 -15.88
N TRP A 73 97.38 -79.92 -16.49
CA TRP A 73 98.29 -78.93 -15.92
C TRP A 73 97.61 -78.14 -14.81
N HIS A 74 98.28 -78.02 -13.65
CA HIS A 74 97.85 -77.23 -12.51
C HIS A 74 98.81 -76.07 -12.25
N GLY A 75 98.25 -74.91 -11.95
CA GLY A 75 98.96 -73.65 -11.78
C GLY A 75 98.15 -72.50 -12.38
N SER A 76 98.67 -71.27 -12.28
CA SER A 76 98.03 -70.11 -12.89
C SER A 76 98.78 -69.68 -14.15
N LEU A 77 98.02 -69.29 -15.18
CA LEU A 77 98.54 -68.74 -16.43
C LEU A 77 98.88 -67.25 -16.30
N ASP A 78 98.46 -66.58 -15.22
CA ASP A 78 98.78 -65.17 -14.89
C ASP A 78 100.16 -65.04 -14.20
N MET A 79 101.12 -65.83 -14.68
CA MET A 79 102.47 -65.90 -14.15
C MET A 79 103.31 -64.66 -14.46
N CYS A 80 102.94 -63.93 -15.50
CA CYS A 80 103.62 -62.73 -15.98
C CYS A 80 102.61 -61.62 -16.21
N THR A 81 102.79 -60.50 -15.50
CA THR A 81 101.96 -59.30 -15.63
C THR A 81 102.65 -58.27 -16.52
N PRO A 82 101.89 -57.48 -17.30
CA PRO A 82 102.48 -56.47 -18.17
C PRO A 82 103.19 -55.40 -17.34
N LYS A 83 104.38 -54.97 -17.78
CA LYS A 83 105.07 -53.80 -17.23
C LYS A 83 104.24 -52.54 -17.48
N LEU A 84 104.40 -51.55 -16.61
CA LEU A 84 103.69 -50.28 -16.67
C LEU A 84 104.56 -49.22 -17.35
N CYS A 85 103.98 -48.48 -18.29
CA CYS A 85 104.52 -47.21 -18.74
C CYS A 85 104.38 -46.16 -17.62
N VAL A 86 105.31 -45.19 -17.62
CA VAL A 86 105.21 -44.01 -16.75
C VAL A 86 103.96 -43.20 -17.10
N TYR A 87 103.39 -42.48 -16.13
CA TYR A 87 102.28 -41.57 -16.40
C TYR A 87 102.73 -40.50 -17.41
N PRO A 88 102.07 -40.36 -18.57
CA PRO A 88 102.53 -39.46 -19.65
C PRO A 88 102.38 -37.97 -19.31
N GLY A 89 101.59 -37.62 -18.28
CA GLY A 89 101.22 -36.23 -18.00
C GLY A 89 99.94 -35.80 -18.72
N GLU A 90 99.49 -34.58 -18.42
CA GLU A 90 98.34 -33.95 -19.05
C GLU A 90 98.76 -32.65 -19.74
N PRO A 91 98.25 -32.37 -20.96
CA PRO A 91 98.53 -31.12 -21.64
C PRO A 91 97.90 -29.94 -20.90
N ALA A 92 98.59 -28.79 -20.89
CA ALA A 92 98.00 -27.54 -20.42
C ALA A 92 96.75 -27.21 -21.25
N ASN A 93 95.64 -26.84 -20.60
CA ASN A 93 94.33 -26.64 -21.24
C ASN A 93 93.81 -27.88 -21.99
N GLY A 94 94.18 -29.08 -21.56
CA GLY A 94 93.58 -30.33 -21.99
C GLY A 94 93.60 -31.38 -20.89
N ARG A 95 93.21 -32.60 -21.24
CA ARG A 95 93.11 -33.74 -20.32
C ARG A 95 93.42 -35.05 -21.02
N LEU A 96 93.96 -35.97 -20.24
CA LEU A 96 94.16 -37.37 -20.62
C LEU A 96 92.85 -38.14 -20.40
N ILE A 97 92.37 -38.84 -21.43
CA ILE A 97 91.22 -39.74 -21.33
C ILE A 97 91.73 -41.10 -20.88
N LEU A 98 91.43 -41.45 -19.63
CA LEU A 98 91.81 -42.72 -19.02
C LEU A 98 90.77 -43.80 -19.29
N GLU A 99 91.14 -44.79 -20.10
CA GLU A 99 90.31 -45.98 -20.38
C GLU A 99 90.80 -47.23 -19.60
N GLY A 100 91.90 -47.15 -18.84
CA GLY A 100 92.46 -48.28 -18.11
C GLY A 100 93.81 -48.00 -17.46
N ARG A 101 94.56 -49.08 -17.17
CA ARG A 101 95.92 -49.01 -16.61
C ARG A 101 96.95 -48.83 -17.74
N PHE A 102 98.08 -48.17 -17.46
CA PHE A 102 99.16 -47.91 -18.43
C PHE A 102 100.03 -49.14 -18.70
N THR A 103 99.43 -50.30 -18.93
CA THR A 103 100.15 -51.55 -19.17
C THR A 103 100.72 -51.62 -20.58
N PHE A 104 101.79 -52.37 -20.78
CA PHE A 104 102.35 -52.65 -22.10
C PHE A 104 101.27 -53.05 -23.13
N GLY A 105 101.24 -52.36 -24.27
CA GLY A 105 100.22 -52.50 -25.32
C GLY A 105 99.02 -51.56 -25.19
N ALA A 106 98.83 -50.87 -24.06
CA ALA A 106 97.74 -49.90 -23.86
C ALA A 106 97.92 -48.65 -24.73
N ALA A 107 96.80 -48.09 -25.18
CA ALA A 107 96.74 -46.80 -25.87
C ALA A 107 95.94 -45.82 -25.02
N VAL A 108 96.37 -44.56 -24.98
CA VAL A 108 95.67 -43.50 -24.24
C VAL A 108 95.45 -42.31 -25.15
N ASN A 109 94.30 -41.65 -24.98
CA ASN A 109 93.87 -40.54 -25.81
C ASN A 109 93.92 -39.22 -25.05
N PHE A 110 94.11 -38.12 -25.76
CA PHE A 110 94.10 -36.77 -25.22
C PHE A 110 92.99 -35.94 -25.85
N THR A 111 92.45 -35.02 -25.07
CA THR A 111 91.47 -34.02 -25.53
C THR A 111 91.81 -32.65 -24.97
N CYS A 112 91.50 -31.60 -25.71
CA CYS A 112 91.67 -30.23 -25.23
C CYS A 112 90.39 -29.72 -24.58
N ASN A 113 90.55 -28.77 -23.66
CA ASN A 113 89.45 -28.05 -23.05
C ASN A 113 88.82 -27.10 -24.08
N THR A 114 87.57 -26.71 -23.85
CA THR A 114 86.84 -25.80 -24.73
C THR A 114 87.65 -24.52 -24.97
N GLY A 115 87.73 -24.09 -26.23
CA GLY A 115 88.53 -22.93 -26.65
C GLY A 115 89.96 -23.26 -27.05
N PHE A 116 90.39 -24.52 -26.94
CA PHE A 116 91.70 -24.98 -27.35
C PHE A 116 91.60 -26.13 -28.35
N ARG A 117 92.43 -26.09 -29.39
CA ARG A 117 92.56 -27.16 -30.40
C ARG A 117 93.75 -28.05 -30.09
N LEU A 118 93.61 -29.35 -30.39
CA LEU A 118 94.69 -30.32 -30.19
C LEU A 118 95.68 -30.25 -31.35
N VAL A 119 96.95 -30.05 -31.01
CA VAL A 119 98.06 -30.05 -31.97
C VAL A 119 99.00 -31.20 -31.61
N GLY A 120 99.21 -32.11 -32.57
CA GLY A 120 99.98 -33.34 -32.40
C GLY A 120 99.13 -34.61 -32.53
N ASN A 121 99.63 -35.73 -32.00
CA ASN A 121 98.93 -37.01 -32.07
C ASN A 121 97.94 -37.12 -30.90
N SER A 122 96.67 -37.35 -31.20
CA SER A 122 95.61 -37.48 -30.19
C SER A 122 95.69 -38.78 -29.38
N GLN A 123 96.50 -39.75 -29.81
CA GLN A 123 96.70 -41.03 -29.16
C GLN A 123 98.19 -41.39 -29.11
N ILE A 124 98.63 -41.92 -27.97
CA ILE A 124 99.96 -42.53 -27.78
C ILE A 124 99.81 -43.96 -27.25
N ARG A 125 100.80 -44.83 -27.53
CA ARG A 125 100.77 -46.26 -27.19
C ARG A 125 101.99 -46.68 -26.38
N CYS A 126 101.75 -47.52 -25.37
CA CYS A 126 102.79 -48.06 -24.50
C CYS A 126 103.53 -49.20 -25.20
N VAL A 127 104.77 -48.96 -25.63
CA VAL A 127 105.59 -49.87 -26.44
C VAL A 127 106.93 -50.16 -25.78
N ILE A 128 107.74 -51.05 -26.37
CA ILE A 128 109.12 -51.25 -25.93
C ILE A 128 110.02 -50.44 -26.85
N LYS A 129 110.77 -49.50 -26.28
CA LYS A 129 111.78 -48.69 -26.98
C LYS A 129 113.10 -48.84 -26.24
N ASN A 130 114.15 -49.30 -26.94
CA ASN A 130 115.48 -49.54 -26.38
C ASN A 130 115.48 -50.43 -25.11
N GLY A 131 114.66 -51.49 -25.09
CA GLY A 131 114.59 -52.45 -23.98
C GLY A 131 113.76 -51.98 -22.76
N VAL A 132 113.25 -50.74 -22.77
CA VAL A 132 112.41 -50.17 -21.70
C VAL A 132 110.98 -50.00 -22.22
N VAL A 133 110.00 -50.20 -21.33
CA VAL A 133 108.58 -49.98 -21.64
C VAL A 133 108.27 -48.49 -21.45
N THR A 134 107.97 -47.80 -22.55
CA THR A 134 107.73 -46.35 -22.60
C THR A 134 106.73 -46.00 -23.72
N TRP A 135 106.27 -44.75 -23.76
CA TRP A 135 105.36 -44.28 -24.80
C TRP A 135 106.06 -44.13 -26.16
N ASP A 136 105.33 -44.40 -27.24
CA ASP A 136 105.85 -44.32 -28.60
C ASP A 136 106.14 -42.88 -29.06
N ARG A 137 105.40 -41.91 -28.50
CA ARG A 137 105.41 -40.48 -28.86
C ARG A 137 105.27 -39.60 -27.62
N ASP A 138 105.60 -38.32 -27.79
CA ASP A 138 105.37 -37.27 -26.79
C ASP A 138 103.88 -36.88 -26.73
N ILE A 139 103.45 -36.31 -25.60
CA ILE A 139 102.07 -35.85 -25.41
C ILE A 139 101.75 -34.65 -26.34
N PRO A 140 100.51 -34.53 -26.85
CA PRO A 140 100.11 -33.38 -27.67
C PRO A 140 100.02 -32.09 -26.83
N PHE A 141 99.95 -30.94 -27.49
CA PHE A 141 99.69 -29.66 -26.81
C PHE A 141 98.35 -29.06 -27.27
N CYS A 142 97.72 -28.29 -26.38
CA CYS A 142 96.46 -27.60 -26.65
C CYS A 142 96.72 -26.12 -26.85
N GLU A 143 96.52 -25.64 -28.08
CA GLU A 143 96.70 -24.24 -28.46
C GLU A 143 95.34 -23.53 -28.46
N ALA A 144 95.29 -22.26 -28.07
CA ALA A 144 94.06 -21.49 -28.15
C ALA A 144 93.56 -21.44 -29.60
N ILE A 145 92.26 -21.61 -29.80
CA ILE A 145 91.68 -21.60 -31.15
C ILE A 145 91.82 -20.18 -31.73
N PRO A 146 92.55 -20.00 -32.87
CA PRO A 146 92.74 -18.69 -33.45
C PRO A 146 91.47 -18.22 -34.17
N CYS A 147 91.16 -16.93 -34.03
CA CYS A 147 90.12 -16.23 -34.77
C CYS A 147 90.74 -15.36 -35.85
N SER A 148 90.04 -15.22 -36.97
CA SER A 148 90.37 -14.18 -37.94
C SER A 148 90.12 -12.80 -37.33
N PRO A 149 90.89 -11.75 -37.70
CA PRO A 149 90.64 -10.38 -37.25
C PRO A 149 89.17 -9.97 -37.48
N PRO A 150 88.56 -9.22 -36.53
CA PRO A 150 87.20 -8.72 -36.70
C PRO A 150 87.07 -7.89 -38.00
N PRO A 151 85.94 -7.97 -38.72
CA PRO A 151 85.74 -7.16 -39.92
C PRO A 151 85.78 -5.65 -39.61
N ALA A 152 86.49 -4.88 -40.42
CA ALA A 152 86.44 -3.42 -40.36
C ALA A 152 85.14 -2.91 -40.99
N ILE A 153 84.55 -1.86 -40.41
CA ILE A 153 83.26 -1.30 -40.83
C ILE A 153 83.45 0.14 -41.32
N ALA A 154 82.65 0.57 -42.30
CA ALA A 154 82.68 1.94 -42.77
C ALA A 154 82.15 2.89 -41.68
N ASN A 155 82.78 4.06 -41.51
CA ASN A 155 82.39 5.08 -40.53
C ASN A 155 82.33 4.60 -39.07
N GLY A 156 83.12 3.59 -38.71
CA GLY A 156 83.23 3.10 -37.35
C GLY A 156 84.54 2.38 -37.07
N GLU A 157 84.78 2.10 -35.80
CA GLU A 157 85.99 1.43 -35.30
C GLU A 157 85.59 0.44 -34.18
N HIS A 158 86.51 -0.45 -33.79
CA HIS A 158 86.28 -1.42 -32.72
C HIS A 158 87.42 -1.47 -31.69
N SER A 159 87.11 -1.96 -30.49
CA SER A 159 88.02 -2.00 -29.34
C SER A 159 89.27 -2.88 -29.49
N GLY A 160 89.36 -3.61 -30.60
CA GLY A 160 90.44 -4.55 -30.89
C GLY A 160 91.34 -4.11 -32.05
N ALA A 161 91.22 -2.89 -32.57
CA ALA A 161 91.95 -2.44 -33.75
C ALA A 161 93.48 -2.58 -33.60
N ASP A 162 94.00 -2.40 -32.39
CA ASP A 162 95.44 -2.50 -32.08
C ASP A 162 95.92 -3.94 -31.77
N LYS A 163 95.03 -4.93 -31.77
CA LYS A 163 95.36 -6.31 -31.41
C LYS A 163 95.72 -7.14 -32.65
N GLU A 164 96.92 -7.71 -32.69
CA GLU A 164 97.37 -8.52 -33.83
C GLU A 164 96.77 -9.94 -33.85
N HIS A 165 96.47 -10.52 -32.68
CA HIS A 165 96.02 -11.91 -32.54
C HIS A 165 94.72 -12.01 -31.76
N PHE A 166 93.74 -12.74 -32.31
CA PHE A 166 92.44 -12.98 -31.70
C PHE A 166 92.27 -14.47 -31.40
N GLU A 167 91.81 -14.78 -30.20
CA GLU A 167 91.64 -16.15 -29.73
C GLU A 167 90.19 -16.37 -29.27
N TYR A 168 89.79 -17.63 -29.16
CA TYR A 168 88.48 -18.02 -28.63
C TYR A 168 88.10 -17.26 -27.35
N GLY A 169 86.86 -16.75 -27.30
CA GLY A 169 86.35 -15.95 -26.20
C GLY A 169 86.74 -14.47 -26.25
N THR A 170 87.62 -14.04 -27.16
CA THR A 170 87.88 -12.60 -27.37
C THR A 170 86.59 -11.92 -27.83
N SER A 171 86.22 -10.80 -27.21
CA SER A 171 85.11 -9.96 -27.64
C SER A 171 85.59 -8.58 -28.03
N VAL A 172 85.01 -8.04 -29.11
CA VAL A 172 85.26 -6.68 -29.57
C VAL A 172 83.94 -5.91 -29.62
N THR A 173 84.01 -4.63 -29.30
CA THR A 173 82.86 -3.72 -29.33
C THR A 173 83.11 -2.63 -30.34
N TYR A 174 82.15 -2.41 -31.24
CA TYR A 174 82.17 -1.40 -32.28
C TYR A 174 81.50 -0.11 -31.82
N TRP A 175 81.95 1.02 -32.36
CA TRP A 175 81.30 2.32 -32.24
C TRP A 175 81.43 3.11 -33.54
N CYS A 176 80.48 4.01 -33.80
CA CYS A 176 80.51 4.85 -34.99
C CYS A 176 81.36 6.10 -34.78
N HIS A 177 81.97 6.59 -35.86
CA HIS A 177 82.69 7.85 -35.87
C HIS A 177 81.74 9.02 -35.59
N THR A 178 82.25 10.04 -34.93
CA THR A 178 81.49 11.27 -34.71
C THR A 178 81.42 12.08 -36.01
N VAL A 179 80.27 12.70 -36.26
CA VAL A 179 80.04 13.54 -37.44
C VAL A 179 80.32 15.00 -37.14
N ARG A 180 80.50 15.81 -38.20
CA ARG A 180 80.68 17.25 -38.06
C ARG A 180 79.35 17.90 -37.65
N ARG A 181 79.46 19.09 -37.04
CA ARG A 181 78.30 19.85 -36.58
C ARG A 181 77.39 20.21 -37.77
N GLY A 182 76.15 19.73 -37.77
CA GLY A 182 75.15 19.97 -38.81
C GLY A 182 74.93 18.80 -39.78
N GLU A 183 75.71 17.73 -39.68
CA GLU A 183 75.48 16.47 -40.39
C GLU A 183 74.70 15.49 -39.51
N LYS A 184 73.92 14.59 -40.13
CA LYS A 184 73.14 13.58 -39.41
C LYS A 184 74.08 12.53 -38.78
N PRO A 185 73.92 12.18 -37.49
CA PRO A 185 74.77 11.19 -36.84
C PRO A 185 74.60 9.80 -37.44
N PHE A 186 75.66 8.98 -37.39
CA PHE A 186 75.59 7.57 -37.73
C PHE A 186 74.94 6.77 -36.60
N SER A 187 74.03 5.88 -36.96
CA SER A 187 73.49 4.87 -36.06
C SER A 187 74.24 3.55 -36.25
N LEU A 188 74.54 2.89 -35.13
CA LEU A 188 75.11 1.55 -35.14
C LEU A 188 73.97 0.53 -35.29
N VAL A 189 73.84 -0.02 -36.48
CA VAL A 189 72.82 -1.02 -36.84
C VAL A 189 73.39 -2.42 -36.67
N GLY A 190 72.77 -3.22 -35.80
CA GLY A 190 73.23 -4.56 -35.44
C GLY A 190 73.69 -4.67 -33.98
N ASP A 191 74.42 -5.74 -33.68
CA ASP A 191 74.98 -5.97 -32.35
C ASP A 191 76.32 -5.24 -32.20
N ALA A 192 76.39 -4.33 -31.21
CA ALA A 192 77.60 -3.56 -30.94
C ALA A 192 78.80 -4.42 -30.55
N SER A 193 78.57 -5.61 -29.99
CA SER A 193 79.65 -6.51 -29.56
C SER A 193 79.51 -7.88 -30.21
N ILE A 194 80.63 -8.36 -30.74
CA ILE A 194 80.78 -9.73 -31.25
C ILE A 194 81.89 -10.43 -30.45
N PHE A 195 81.83 -11.75 -30.37
CA PHE A 195 82.85 -12.56 -29.70
C PHE A 195 83.23 -13.77 -30.54
N CYS A 196 84.50 -14.19 -30.42
CA CYS A 196 85.01 -15.33 -31.13
C CYS A 196 84.52 -16.62 -30.47
N THR A 197 83.85 -17.46 -31.26
CA THR A 197 83.39 -18.80 -30.90
C THR A 197 83.95 -19.82 -31.89
N THR A 198 83.48 -21.07 -31.86
CA THR A 198 83.90 -22.11 -32.79
C THR A 198 82.73 -23.06 -33.08
N THR A 199 82.62 -23.53 -34.31
CA THR A 199 81.62 -24.54 -34.72
C THR A 199 82.22 -25.93 -34.87
N ASP A 200 83.52 -26.02 -35.12
CA ASP A 200 84.26 -27.26 -35.39
C ASP A 200 85.27 -27.61 -34.28
N ASN A 201 85.40 -26.78 -33.25
CA ASN A 201 86.43 -26.86 -32.19
C ASN A 201 87.87 -26.79 -32.73
N ILE A 202 88.06 -26.28 -33.94
CA ILE A 202 89.38 -26.20 -34.62
C ILE A 202 89.67 -24.76 -35.06
N ASN A 203 88.67 -24.06 -35.62
CA ASN A 203 88.78 -22.70 -36.13
C ASN A 203 87.83 -21.74 -35.42
N GLY A 204 88.29 -20.52 -35.18
CA GLY A 204 87.50 -19.46 -34.58
C GLY A 204 86.60 -18.75 -35.60
N VAL A 205 85.34 -18.52 -35.24
CA VAL A 205 84.35 -17.78 -36.04
C VAL A 205 83.65 -16.76 -35.12
N TRP A 206 83.40 -15.55 -35.62
CA TRP A 206 82.63 -14.54 -34.88
C TRP A 206 81.17 -14.97 -34.75
N ASN A 207 80.61 -14.87 -33.55
CA ASN A 207 79.27 -15.36 -33.24
C ASN A 207 78.15 -14.66 -34.04
N LYS A 208 78.40 -13.46 -34.54
CA LYS A 208 77.45 -12.56 -35.22
C LYS A 208 78.17 -11.76 -36.32
N PRO A 209 77.44 -11.25 -37.33
CA PRO A 209 78.01 -10.32 -38.31
C PRO A 209 78.42 -9.00 -37.65
N ALA A 210 79.37 -8.29 -38.26
CA ALA A 210 79.78 -6.96 -37.80
C ALA A 210 78.64 -5.94 -38.03
N PRO A 211 78.43 -4.98 -37.11
CA PRO A 211 77.39 -3.97 -37.25
C PRO A 211 77.74 -2.93 -38.33
N GLU A 212 76.73 -2.22 -38.81
CA GLU A 212 76.89 -1.15 -39.82
C GLU A 212 76.71 0.23 -39.18
N CYS A 213 77.63 1.16 -39.47
CA CYS A 213 77.47 2.57 -39.12
C CYS A 213 76.92 3.36 -40.32
N LYS A 214 75.61 3.59 -40.31
CA LYS A 214 74.89 4.30 -41.37
C LYS A 214 73.89 5.30 -40.80
N VAL A 215 73.52 6.30 -41.58
CA VAL A 215 72.48 7.27 -41.18
C VAL A 215 71.12 6.59 -41.33
N VAL A 216 70.44 6.38 -40.20
CA VAL A 216 69.07 5.89 -40.16
C VAL A 216 68.21 6.99 -39.56
N GLY A 217 67.20 7.43 -40.31
CA GLY A 217 66.26 8.44 -39.85
C GLY A 217 64.85 8.06 -40.25
N CYS A 218 63.94 8.04 -39.27
CA CYS A 218 62.52 7.84 -39.52
C CYS A 218 61.81 9.19 -39.74
N GLU A 219 60.80 9.20 -40.61
CA GLU A 219 59.95 10.38 -40.78
C GLU A 219 59.24 10.75 -39.48
N HIS A 220 58.97 12.05 -39.29
CA HIS A 220 58.26 12.54 -38.11
C HIS A 220 56.91 11.81 -37.95
N PRO A 221 56.69 11.11 -36.83
CA PRO A 221 55.57 10.22 -36.72
C PRO A 221 54.31 11.03 -36.40
N SER A 222 53.33 10.98 -37.30
CA SER A 222 52.08 11.72 -37.22
C SER A 222 50.91 10.79 -37.48
N VAL A 223 49.94 10.77 -36.56
CA VAL A 223 48.73 9.94 -36.63
C VAL A 223 47.51 10.85 -36.56
N GLU A 224 46.65 10.81 -37.58
CA GLU A 224 45.39 11.56 -37.57
C GLU A 224 44.49 11.07 -36.44
N ASN A 225 43.90 12.00 -35.69
CA ASN A 225 43.15 11.70 -34.47
C ASN A 225 43.95 10.92 -33.39
N GLY A 226 45.28 11.00 -33.41
CA GLY A 226 46.18 10.46 -32.40
C GLY A 226 47.02 11.53 -31.69
N LYS A 227 47.63 11.15 -30.57
CA LYS A 227 48.53 11.97 -29.76
C LYS A 227 49.84 11.23 -29.55
N LEU A 228 50.95 11.93 -29.76
CA LEU A 228 52.29 11.43 -29.46
C LEU A 228 52.61 11.64 -27.97
N LEU A 229 52.82 10.56 -27.22
CA LEU A 229 53.09 10.58 -25.78
C LEU A 229 54.58 10.66 -25.42
N SER A 230 55.46 10.14 -26.27
CA SER A 230 56.91 10.05 -26.01
C SER A 230 57.66 11.40 -26.11
N GLY A 231 56.94 12.50 -26.35
CA GLY A 231 57.51 13.83 -26.53
C GLY A 231 58.06 14.06 -27.94
N TYR A 232 58.10 15.32 -28.34
CA TYR A 232 58.63 15.72 -29.65
C TYR A 232 60.16 15.65 -29.66
N GLN A 233 60.70 14.99 -30.69
CA GLN A 233 62.12 15.07 -31.03
C GLN A 233 62.28 15.70 -32.41
N ALA A 234 63.33 16.49 -32.59
CA ALA A 234 63.63 17.13 -33.86
C ALA A 234 63.99 16.10 -34.95
N GLU A 235 64.63 15.00 -34.57
CA GLU A 235 65.01 13.89 -35.43
C GLU A 235 64.84 12.56 -34.68
N TYR A 236 64.39 11.52 -35.40
CA TYR A 236 64.24 10.16 -34.88
C TYR A 236 65.21 9.22 -35.59
N THR A 237 66.04 8.53 -34.82
CA THR A 237 67.13 7.65 -35.27
C THR A 237 66.86 6.18 -34.92
N TYR A 238 67.71 5.27 -35.38
CA TYR A 238 67.56 3.83 -35.14
C TYR A 238 67.35 3.49 -33.65
N ARG A 239 66.34 2.64 -33.38
CA ARG A 239 65.87 2.23 -32.04
C ARG A 239 65.18 3.31 -31.20
N ASP A 240 64.98 4.51 -31.73
CA ASP A 240 64.08 5.46 -31.07
C ASP A 240 62.65 4.92 -31.10
N THR A 241 61.97 5.01 -29.96
CA THR A 241 60.63 4.51 -29.77
C THR A 241 59.66 5.66 -29.57
N VAL A 242 58.50 5.53 -30.21
CA VAL A 242 57.41 6.48 -30.07
C VAL A 242 56.15 5.78 -29.63
N ILE A 243 55.43 6.45 -28.73
CA ILE A 243 54.20 5.90 -28.13
C ILE A 243 53.05 6.81 -28.52
N PHE A 244 51.96 6.21 -29.01
CA PHE A 244 50.76 6.88 -29.43
C PHE A 244 49.57 6.55 -28.53
N ASP A 245 48.63 7.47 -28.46
CA ASP A 245 47.30 7.24 -27.92
C ASP A 245 46.27 7.89 -28.85
N CYS A 246 45.08 7.31 -28.96
CA CYS A 246 44.04 7.89 -29.80
C CYS A 246 43.27 8.98 -29.08
N ASN A 247 42.83 9.99 -29.82
CA ASN A 247 41.92 11.00 -29.30
C ASN A 247 40.63 10.35 -28.79
N PHE A 248 39.97 11.03 -27.85
CA PHE A 248 38.70 10.60 -27.32
C PHE A 248 37.68 10.30 -28.45
N ARG A 249 36.95 9.17 -28.36
CA ARG A 249 36.03 8.59 -29.38
C ARG A 249 36.69 7.85 -30.56
N TYR A 250 38.01 7.71 -30.54
CA TYR A 250 38.74 6.89 -31.51
C TYR A 250 39.37 5.69 -30.81
N THR A 251 39.45 4.58 -31.52
CA THR A 251 40.12 3.36 -31.07
C THR A 251 41.33 3.10 -31.96
N MET A 252 42.39 2.61 -31.33
CA MET A 252 43.64 2.30 -32.01
C MET A 252 43.52 1.01 -32.84
N ASN A 253 43.93 1.08 -34.10
CA ASN A 253 44.15 -0.07 -34.96
C ASN A 253 45.65 -0.13 -35.31
N GLY A 254 46.35 -1.10 -34.73
CA GLY A 254 47.81 -1.20 -34.80
C GLY A 254 48.43 -1.34 -33.40
N SER A 255 49.73 -1.08 -33.30
CA SER A 255 50.43 -1.02 -32.01
C SER A 255 50.51 0.42 -31.51
N ASP A 256 50.43 0.57 -30.19
CA ASP A 256 50.64 1.85 -29.49
C ASP A 256 52.11 2.27 -29.48
N THR A 257 53.03 1.35 -29.76
CA THR A 257 54.47 1.56 -29.65
C THR A 257 55.14 1.20 -30.97
N CYS A 258 55.79 2.17 -31.60
CA CYS A 258 56.52 1.98 -32.86
C CYS A 258 58.01 2.27 -32.63
N THR A 259 58.89 1.45 -33.21
CA THR A 259 60.34 1.62 -33.11
C THR A 259 60.93 1.95 -34.47
N CYS A 260 61.86 2.90 -34.54
CA CYS A 260 62.54 3.21 -35.78
C CYS A 260 63.48 2.06 -36.18
N SER A 261 63.11 1.37 -37.26
CA SER A 261 63.80 0.18 -37.76
C SER A 261 65.08 0.53 -38.54
N GLU A 262 65.89 -0.49 -38.84
CA GLU A 262 67.13 -0.36 -39.62
C GLU A 262 66.92 0.19 -41.04
N ASN A 263 65.70 0.05 -41.57
CA ASN A 263 65.31 0.52 -42.89
C ASN A 263 64.82 1.99 -42.89
N GLY A 264 64.85 2.68 -41.74
CA GLY A 264 64.33 4.05 -41.62
C GLY A 264 62.80 4.13 -41.65
N LEU A 265 62.11 3.01 -41.40
CA LEU A 265 60.67 2.92 -41.29
C LEU A 265 60.27 2.59 -39.85
N TRP A 266 59.08 3.04 -39.46
CA TRP A 266 58.48 2.66 -38.18
C TRP A 266 58.02 1.19 -38.23
N ASP A 267 58.49 0.40 -37.26
CA ASP A 267 58.11 -1.01 -37.10
C ASP A 267 57.66 -1.29 -35.65
N PRO A 268 56.42 -1.77 -35.43
CA PRO A 268 55.33 -1.87 -36.42
C PRO A 268 54.97 -0.50 -37.03
N PRO A 269 54.28 -0.46 -38.19
CA PRO A 269 53.87 0.79 -38.82
C PRO A 269 52.99 1.62 -37.89
N LEU A 270 52.98 2.94 -38.09
CA LEU A 270 52.21 3.88 -37.27
C LEU A 270 50.72 3.47 -37.20
N PRO A 271 50.10 3.54 -36.01
CA PRO A 271 48.72 3.09 -35.84
C PRO A 271 47.73 4.01 -36.54
N LEU A 272 46.54 3.48 -36.84
CA LEU A 272 45.41 4.24 -37.35
C LEU A 272 44.36 4.41 -36.26
N CYS A 273 44.02 5.65 -35.92
CA CYS A 273 42.92 5.94 -35.00
C CYS A 273 41.61 5.97 -35.77
N GLN A 274 40.77 4.96 -35.57
CA GLN A 274 39.47 4.83 -36.23
C GLN A 274 38.37 5.28 -35.29
N ARG A 275 37.40 6.02 -35.82
CA ARG A 275 36.23 6.44 -35.04
C ARG A 275 35.52 5.18 -34.54
N SER A 276 35.18 5.15 -33.26
CA SER A 276 34.53 3.99 -32.61
C SER A 276 33.29 4.36 -31.80
N SER A 277 33.00 5.66 -31.70
CA SER A 277 31.89 6.19 -30.92
C SER A 277 31.18 7.34 -31.66
N CYS A 278 29.85 7.37 -31.52
CA CYS A 278 29.05 8.57 -31.81
C CYS A 278 29.48 9.74 -30.92
N ASP A 279 29.16 10.96 -31.35
CA ASP A 279 29.28 12.16 -30.51
C ASP A 279 28.26 12.15 -29.36
N ASP A 280 28.36 13.10 -28.45
CA ASP A 280 27.38 13.22 -27.38
C ASP A 280 25.97 13.39 -28.00
N PRO A 281 24.98 12.61 -27.54
CA PRO A 281 23.62 12.69 -28.06
C PRO A 281 23.09 14.13 -27.90
N PRO A 282 22.42 14.72 -28.90
CA PRO A 282 21.95 16.11 -28.86
C PRO A 282 21.04 16.42 -27.67
N ASP A 283 21.00 17.66 -27.19
CA ASP A 283 20.07 18.03 -26.12
C ASP A 283 18.67 18.26 -26.68
N VAL A 284 17.66 17.61 -26.08
CA VAL A 284 16.25 17.82 -26.41
C VAL A 284 15.62 18.70 -25.31
N PRO A 285 15.09 19.89 -25.66
CA PRO A 285 14.43 20.77 -24.69
C PRO A 285 13.29 20.07 -23.96
N ASN A 286 13.17 20.36 -22.66
CA ASN A 286 12.18 19.75 -21.75
C ASN A 286 12.25 18.22 -21.63
N ALA A 287 13.36 17.61 -22.05
CA ALA A 287 13.66 16.21 -21.80
C ALA A 287 14.98 16.05 -21.03
N VAL A 288 15.19 14.88 -20.46
CA VAL A 288 16.44 14.43 -19.86
C VAL A 288 16.85 13.11 -20.49
N LYS A 289 18.17 12.87 -20.57
CA LYS A 289 18.71 11.61 -21.08
C LYS A 289 18.81 10.63 -19.92
N ALA A 290 18.02 9.56 -19.95
CA ALA A 290 17.94 8.60 -18.86
C ALA A 290 19.21 7.74 -18.78
N LYS A 291 19.84 7.70 -17.59
CA LYS A 291 20.91 6.76 -17.19
C LYS A 291 22.07 6.62 -18.19
N LEU A 292 22.78 7.71 -18.45
CA LEU A 292 24.06 7.65 -19.17
C LEU A 292 25.14 6.96 -18.31
N ALA A 293 25.46 5.71 -18.65
CA ALA A 293 26.61 4.99 -18.10
C ALA A 293 27.83 5.25 -19.00
N GLY A 294 28.58 6.32 -18.70
CA GLY A 294 29.79 6.70 -19.43
C GLY A 294 29.54 7.71 -20.57
N ASN A 295 30.62 7.97 -21.32
CA ASN A 295 30.69 9.00 -22.37
C ASN A 295 31.14 8.44 -23.74
N LEU A 296 31.18 7.10 -23.88
CA LEU A 296 31.46 6.40 -25.13
C LEU A 296 30.20 5.68 -25.60
N PHE A 297 29.83 5.91 -26.86
CA PHE A 297 28.61 5.46 -27.50
C PHE A 297 28.95 4.63 -28.75
N PRO A 298 29.35 3.35 -28.59
CA PRO A 298 29.59 2.48 -29.74
C PRO A 298 28.34 2.30 -30.60
N VAL A 299 28.51 1.80 -31.83
CA VAL A 299 27.40 1.45 -32.72
C VAL A 299 26.40 0.54 -31.99
N GLU A 300 25.11 0.72 -32.27
CA GLU A 300 23.99 0.06 -31.56
C GLU A 300 23.66 0.61 -30.17
N THR A 301 24.41 1.58 -29.64
CA THR A 301 24.04 2.24 -28.38
C THR A 301 22.70 2.95 -28.51
N VAL A 302 21.80 2.71 -27.55
CA VAL A 302 20.47 3.33 -27.49
C VAL A 302 20.41 4.30 -26.32
N ILE A 303 20.02 5.55 -26.61
CA ILE A 303 19.80 6.59 -25.61
C ILE A 303 18.31 6.87 -25.52
N THR A 304 17.79 6.80 -24.30
CA THR A 304 16.38 7.10 -24.00
C THR A 304 16.26 8.52 -23.48
N TYR A 305 15.46 9.34 -24.15
CA TYR A 305 14.98 10.61 -23.64
C TYR A 305 13.69 10.38 -22.86
N GLU A 306 13.63 10.99 -21.69
CA GLU A 306 12.46 11.03 -20.83
C GLU A 306 12.04 12.50 -20.68
N CYS A 307 10.79 12.82 -20.99
CA CYS A 307 10.29 14.17 -20.81
C CYS A 307 10.32 14.54 -19.32
N ARG A 308 10.64 15.81 -19.04
CA ARG A 308 10.52 16.37 -17.69
C ARG A 308 9.05 16.32 -17.26
N GLU A 309 8.84 16.32 -15.95
CA GLU A 309 7.51 16.29 -15.36
C GLU A 309 6.57 17.33 -16.01
N GLY A 310 5.36 16.91 -16.37
CA GLY A 310 4.37 17.76 -17.04
C GLY A 310 4.60 18.03 -18.53
N HIS A 311 5.50 17.29 -19.18
CA HIS A 311 5.74 17.37 -20.62
C HIS A 311 5.60 16.00 -21.30
N GLN A 312 5.33 16.00 -22.61
CA GLN A 312 5.19 14.78 -23.43
C GLN A 312 5.65 15.03 -24.88
N PHE A 313 6.09 13.97 -25.59
CA PHE A 313 6.42 14.05 -27.01
C PHE A 313 5.18 13.97 -27.89
N SER A 314 4.25 13.09 -27.52
CA SER A 314 2.93 12.94 -28.12
C SER A 314 1.95 12.50 -27.02
N PRO A 315 0.63 12.56 -27.23
CA PRO A 315 -0.34 12.23 -26.18
C PRO A 315 -0.10 10.84 -25.57
N GLY A 316 0.35 10.81 -24.30
CA GLY A 316 0.68 9.58 -23.57
C GLY A 316 2.08 9.01 -23.82
N GLU A 317 2.90 9.62 -24.68
CA GLU A 317 4.28 9.22 -24.97
C GLU A 317 5.26 10.17 -24.28
N THR A 318 5.80 9.74 -23.14
CA THR A 318 6.77 10.51 -22.34
C THR A 318 8.22 10.11 -22.59
N THR A 319 8.46 9.08 -23.40
CA THR A 319 9.82 8.59 -23.70
C THR A 319 10.02 8.38 -25.20
N ARG A 320 11.23 8.66 -25.68
CA ARG A 320 11.68 8.39 -27.06
C ARG A 320 13.12 7.89 -27.05
N HIS A 321 13.50 7.10 -28.04
CA HIS A 321 14.85 6.55 -28.14
C HIS A 321 15.54 6.97 -29.43
N ILE A 322 16.85 7.19 -29.35
CA ILE A 322 17.73 7.33 -30.51
C ILE A 322 18.81 6.25 -30.46
N LYS A 323 19.35 5.91 -31.62
CA LYS A 323 20.35 4.85 -31.78
C LYS A 323 21.58 5.36 -32.51
N CYS A 324 22.76 4.94 -32.08
CA CYS A 324 24.03 5.19 -32.78
C CYS A 324 24.13 4.25 -34.00
N LEU A 325 24.21 4.84 -35.20
CA LEU A 325 24.27 4.15 -36.48
C LEU A 325 25.70 3.71 -36.84
N PRO A 326 25.87 2.81 -37.83
CA PRO A 326 27.21 2.34 -38.27
C PRO A 326 28.14 3.43 -38.81
N ASP A 327 27.59 4.59 -39.21
CA ASP A 327 28.35 5.77 -39.65
C ASP A 327 28.73 6.71 -38.50
N PHE A 328 28.51 6.28 -37.25
CA PHE A 328 28.73 7.05 -36.03
C PHE A 328 27.91 8.34 -35.94
N THR A 329 26.73 8.35 -36.56
CA THR A 329 25.71 9.38 -36.39
C THR A 329 24.53 8.85 -35.58
N TRP A 330 23.76 9.76 -34.96
CA TRP A 330 22.53 9.39 -34.28
C TRP A 330 21.37 9.31 -35.28
N THR A 331 20.42 8.41 -35.05
CA THR A 331 19.10 8.45 -35.71
C THR A 331 18.41 9.79 -35.47
N GLU A 332 17.34 10.06 -36.22
CA GLU A 332 16.55 11.29 -36.11
C GLU A 332 16.23 11.66 -34.64
N THR A 333 16.63 12.87 -34.26
CA THR A 333 16.44 13.38 -32.90
C THR A 333 14.97 13.74 -32.68
N PRO A 334 14.36 13.31 -31.56
CA PRO A 334 13.00 13.71 -31.21
C PRO A 334 12.83 15.22 -31.17
N HIS A 335 11.64 15.69 -31.54
CA HIS A 335 11.24 17.08 -31.33
C HIS A 335 11.17 17.41 -29.84
N SER A 336 11.08 18.70 -29.49
CA SER A 336 11.03 19.13 -28.09
C SER A 336 9.80 18.59 -27.37
N CYS A 337 9.90 18.24 -26.08
CA CYS A 337 8.71 17.85 -25.32
C CYS A 337 7.80 19.08 -25.13
N GLU A 338 6.53 18.92 -25.48
CA GLU A 338 5.50 19.94 -25.31
C GLU A 338 4.88 19.80 -23.92
N ARG A 339 4.41 20.92 -23.35
CA ARG A 339 3.71 20.89 -22.06
C ARG A 339 2.39 20.12 -22.22
N ILE A 340 2.00 19.40 -21.18
CA ILE A 340 0.71 18.68 -21.19
C ILE A 340 -0.41 19.71 -21.13
N HIS A 341 -1.39 19.59 -22.03
CA HIS A 341 -2.49 20.53 -22.16
C HIS A 341 -3.71 20.08 -21.37
N CYS A 342 -4.35 21.01 -20.67
CA CYS A 342 -5.61 20.81 -19.97
C CYS A 342 -6.76 21.44 -20.77
N SER A 343 -7.87 20.72 -20.85
CA SER A 343 -9.10 21.22 -21.45
C SER A 343 -9.57 22.50 -20.75
N ASN A 344 -10.10 23.46 -21.50
CA ASN A 344 -10.74 24.64 -20.92
C ASN A 344 -11.89 24.20 -19.97
N PRO A 345 -11.87 24.57 -18.68
CA PRO A 345 -12.84 24.06 -17.72
C PRO A 345 -14.26 24.61 -17.98
N ASP A 346 -15.24 23.70 -18.11
CA ASP A 346 -16.66 24.06 -18.14
C ASP A 346 -17.19 24.26 -16.71
N VAL A 347 -17.36 25.53 -16.30
CA VAL A 347 -17.85 25.89 -14.95
C VAL A 347 -19.31 26.33 -15.05
N ARG A 348 -20.23 25.40 -14.78
CA ARG A 348 -21.67 25.71 -14.72
C ARG A 348 -22.00 26.57 -13.50
N ASN A 349 -22.73 27.67 -13.71
CA ASN A 349 -23.10 28.64 -12.67
C ASN A 349 -21.91 29.29 -11.93
N GLY A 350 -20.74 29.35 -12.58
CA GLY A 350 -19.58 30.10 -12.11
C GLY A 350 -18.92 30.88 -13.23
N ARG A 351 -17.85 31.60 -12.90
CA ARG A 351 -17.02 32.37 -13.82
C ARG A 351 -15.54 32.28 -13.45
N LEU A 352 -14.68 32.47 -14.44
CA LEU A 352 -13.24 32.60 -14.25
C LEU A 352 -12.92 34.01 -13.74
N LEU A 353 -12.13 34.11 -12.67
CA LEU A 353 -11.61 35.37 -12.14
C LEU A 353 -10.29 35.72 -12.83
N HIS A 354 -10.16 36.97 -13.31
CA HIS A 354 -8.91 37.56 -13.80
C HIS A 354 -8.12 36.80 -14.89
N ILE A 355 -8.75 36.39 -16.01
CA ILE A 355 -7.99 35.84 -17.15
C ILE A 355 -8.55 36.37 -18.48
N TRP A 356 -7.68 36.96 -19.31
CA TRP A 356 -7.93 37.14 -20.74
C TRP A 356 -7.94 35.75 -21.37
N PRO A 357 -8.96 35.37 -22.16
CA PRO A 357 -9.10 34.00 -22.66
C PRO A 357 -7.80 33.58 -23.36
N LYS A 358 -7.09 32.65 -22.73
CA LYS A 358 -6.07 31.86 -23.39
C LYS A 358 -6.81 30.77 -24.14
N ASP A 359 -6.44 30.57 -25.41
CA ASP A 359 -6.99 29.47 -26.21
C ASP A 359 -6.54 28.09 -25.67
N ASP A 360 -5.52 28.05 -24.81
CA ASP A 360 -4.90 26.81 -24.35
C ASP A 360 -4.29 26.92 -22.93
N TYR A 361 -4.55 25.93 -22.07
CA TYR A 361 -3.99 25.82 -20.72
C TYR A 361 -3.00 24.67 -20.65
N ALA A 362 -1.85 24.89 -20.05
CA ALA A 362 -0.79 23.90 -19.98
C ALA A 362 -0.40 23.54 -18.54
N TYR A 363 0.27 22.40 -18.33
CA TYR A 363 0.72 21.90 -17.03
C TYR A 363 1.37 22.99 -16.18
N GLY A 364 0.90 23.15 -14.93
CA GLY A 364 1.36 24.19 -14.01
C GLY A 364 0.68 25.56 -14.18
N ASP A 365 -0.10 25.79 -15.24
CA ASP A 365 -0.98 26.95 -15.30
C ASP A 365 -2.06 26.81 -14.22
N THR A 366 -2.32 27.91 -13.54
CA THR A 366 -3.36 28.00 -12.51
C THR A 366 -4.49 28.89 -13.00
N LEU A 367 -5.71 28.55 -12.60
CA LEU A 367 -6.89 29.36 -12.87
C LEU A 367 -7.75 29.46 -11.63
N GLU A 368 -8.31 30.64 -11.41
CA GLU A 368 -9.20 30.89 -10.28
C GLU A 368 -10.65 30.91 -10.75
N VAL A 369 -11.47 30.08 -10.13
CA VAL A 369 -12.90 29.95 -10.41
C VAL A 369 -13.70 30.50 -9.23
N THR A 370 -14.76 31.24 -9.51
CA THR A 370 -15.74 31.67 -8.51
C THR A 370 -17.16 31.30 -8.95
N CYS A 371 -18.03 30.99 -8.00
CA CYS A 371 -19.44 30.79 -8.31
C CYS A 371 -20.15 32.14 -8.57
N ASN A 372 -21.17 32.11 -9.41
CA ASN A 372 -22.03 33.27 -9.64
C ASN A 372 -22.87 33.57 -8.38
N ASP A 373 -23.36 34.80 -8.27
CA ASP A 373 -24.13 35.25 -7.11
C ASP A 373 -25.31 34.30 -6.81
N GLY A 374 -25.41 33.84 -5.56
CA GLY A 374 -26.43 32.87 -5.12
C GLY A 374 -26.02 31.40 -5.18
N PHE A 375 -24.80 31.09 -5.64
CA PHE A 375 -24.24 29.74 -5.66
C PHE A 375 -22.92 29.67 -4.86
N ALA A 376 -22.63 28.51 -4.26
CA ALA A 376 -21.38 28.23 -3.56
C ALA A 376 -20.88 26.82 -3.90
N PHE A 377 -19.56 26.60 -3.77
CA PHE A 377 -18.96 25.30 -3.99
C PHE A 377 -19.45 24.29 -2.95
N ARG A 378 -19.84 23.11 -3.41
CA ARG A 378 -20.36 22.03 -2.56
C ARG A 378 -19.39 21.69 -1.42
N GLY A 379 -19.78 21.98 -0.18
CA GLY A 379 -19.00 21.66 1.02
C GLY A 379 -17.85 22.61 1.35
N SER A 380 -17.72 23.76 0.66
CA SER A 380 -16.68 24.77 0.95
C SER A 380 -17.29 26.13 1.25
N HIS A 381 -16.74 26.81 2.26
CA HIS A 381 -17.07 28.19 2.61
C HIS A 381 -16.27 29.23 1.79
N SER A 382 -15.38 28.77 0.91
CA SER A 382 -14.55 29.65 0.09
C SER A 382 -15.32 30.13 -1.15
N HIS A 383 -15.20 31.41 -1.46
CA HIS A 383 -15.91 32.06 -2.57
C HIS A 383 -15.17 31.89 -3.91
N SER A 384 -13.90 31.49 -3.88
CA SER A 384 -13.09 31.11 -5.04
C SER A 384 -12.27 29.86 -4.76
N ILE A 385 -11.93 29.13 -5.83
CA ILE A 385 -11.04 27.97 -5.80
C ILE A 385 -10.00 28.11 -6.91
N VAL A 386 -8.75 27.77 -6.62
CA VAL A 386 -7.67 27.76 -7.61
C VAL A 386 -7.50 26.33 -8.11
N LEU A 387 -7.65 26.13 -9.43
CA LEU A 387 -7.36 24.87 -10.10
C LEU A 387 -5.96 24.94 -10.70
N GLN A 388 -5.24 23.83 -10.68
CA GLN A 388 -3.93 23.69 -11.31
C GLN A 388 -3.96 22.57 -12.36
N CYS A 389 -3.36 22.80 -13.53
CA CYS A 389 -3.27 21.77 -14.55
C CYS A 389 -2.22 20.71 -14.15
N SER A 390 -2.67 19.48 -13.93
CA SER A 390 -1.88 18.32 -13.47
C SER A 390 -1.14 17.60 -14.61
N VAL A 391 -0.24 16.68 -14.24
CA VAL A 391 0.56 15.83 -15.16
C VAL A 391 -0.28 14.90 -16.03
N ASP A 392 -1.51 14.63 -15.63
CA ASP A 392 -2.46 13.75 -16.30
C ASP A 392 -3.43 14.51 -17.22
N GLY A 393 -3.15 15.81 -17.48
CA GLY A 393 -3.95 16.66 -18.37
C GLY A 393 -5.32 17.01 -17.80
N ARG A 394 -5.47 16.90 -16.48
CA ARG A 394 -6.71 17.19 -15.73
C ARG A 394 -6.47 18.31 -14.74
N TRP A 395 -7.53 19.03 -14.40
CA TRP A 395 -7.51 20.02 -13.33
C TRP A 395 -7.49 19.32 -11.96
N ASP A 396 -6.58 19.76 -11.09
CA ASP A 396 -6.51 19.35 -9.69
C ASP A 396 -6.66 20.58 -8.78
N PRO A 397 -7.66 20.63 -7.87
CA PRO A 397 -8.78 19.68 -7.78
C PRO A 397 -9.65 19.69 -9.04
N ALA A 398 -10.41 18.61 -9.28
CA ALA A 398 -11.36 18.56 -10.39
C ALA A 398 -12.39 19.69 -10.27
N VAL A 399 -12.80 20.26 -11.41
CA VAL A 399 -13.72 21.41 -11.49
C VAL A 399 -14.98 21.15 -10.63
N PRO A 400 -15.17 21.88 -9.50
CA PRO A 400 -16.27 21.62 -8.58
C PRO A 400 -17.59 22.25 -9.07
N GLU A 401 -18.70 21.62 -8.71
CA GLU A 401 -20.04 22.08 -9.05
C GLU A 401 -20.51 23.20 -8.12
N CYS A 402 -20.96 24.32 -8.69
CA CYS A 402 -21.59 25.41 -7.97
C CYS A 402 -23.05 25.05 -7.62
N THR A 403 -23.34 24.87 -6.34
CA THR A 403 -24.68 24.54 -5.83
C THR A 403 -25.37 25.78 -5.27
N PRO A 404 -26.71 25.92 -5.38
CA PRO A 404 -27.42 27.05 -4.79
C PRO A 404 -27.17 27.15 -3.28
N VAL A 405 -26.90 28.37 -2.80
CA VAL A 405 -26.74 28.61 -1.36
C VAL A 405 -28.08 28.35 -0.66
N PRO A 406 -28.14 27.51 0.38
CA PRO A 406 -29.37 27.27 1.13
C PRO A 406 -29.92 28.55 1.76
N ARG A 407 -31.22 28.83 1.57
CA ARG A 407 -31.92 30.02 2.07
C ARG A 407 -33.11 29.60 2.93
N CYS A 408 -33.34 30.31 4.03
CA CYS A 408 -34.56 30.12 4.82
C CYS A 408 -35.78 30.71 4.08
N PRO A 409 -36.98 30.15 4.28
CA PRO A 409 -38.21 30.68 3.70
C PRO A 409 -38.46 32.12 4.14
N LYS A 410 -38.98 32.94 3.22
CA LYS A 410 -39.34 34.33 3.52
C LYS A 410 -40.41 34.35 4.64
N PRO A 411 -40.25 35.17 5.70
CA PRO A 411 -41.23 35.27 6.78
C PRO A 411 -42.59 35.72 6.28
N ASP A 412 -43.66 35.04 6.71
CA ASP A 412 -45.05 35.47 6.51
C ASP A 412 -45.50 36.26 7.75
N ILE A 413 -45.68 37.57 7.58
CA ILE A 413 -45.85 38.55 8.67
C ILE A 413 -47.15 39.32 8.53
N THR A 414 -48.26 38.61 8.73
CA THR A 414 -49.60 39.23 8.78
C THR A 414 -49.74 40.08 10.05
N HIS A 415 -50.08 41.36 9.90
CA HIS A 415 -50.21 42.34 10.99
C HIS A 415 -48.93 42.55 11.84
N GLY A 416 -47.76 42.34 11.24
CA GLY A 416 -46.46 42.61 11.84
C GLY A 416 -45.45 43.17 10.83
N THR A 417 -44.32 43.65 11.34
CA THR A 417 -43.27 44.35 10.58
C THR A 417 -41.88 43.79 10.90
N GLU A 418 -41.03 43.70 9.86
CA GLU A 418 -39.59 43.42 10.02
C GLU A 418 -38.89 44.68 10.55
N VAL A 419 -38.48 44.65 11.82
CA VAL A 419 -37.84 45.79 12.51
C VAL A 419 -36.35 45.87 12.21
N TYR A 420 -35.70 44.70 12.11
CA TYR A 420 -34.27 44.61 11.83
C TYR A 420 -33.94 43.30 11.12
N LYS A 421 -33.03 43.38 10.15
CA LYS A 421 -32.51 42.24 9.39
C LYS A 421 -31.00 42.39 9.22
N SER A 422 -30.21 41.42 9.68
CA SER A 422 -28.75 41.52 9.61
C SER A 422 -28.17 41.33 8.20
N LYS A 423 -28.90 40.65 7.30
CA LYS A 423 -28.54 40.45 5.89
C LYS A 423 -29.79 40.43 5.02
N ASN A 424 -29.77 41.00 3.82
CA ASN A 424 -30.96 41.10 2.97
C ASN A 424 -31.40 39.79 2.29
N ASP A 425 -30.62 38.71 2.40
CA ASP A 425 -30.72 37.51 1.56
C ASP A 425 -31.25 36.24 2.26
N TYR A 426 -31.64 36.33 3.54
CA TYR A 426 -32.17 35.21 4.36
C TYR A 426 -31.31 33.94 4.32
N THR A 427 -30.00 34.09 4.10
CA THR A 427 -29.01 33.01 4.18
C THR A 427 -28.79 32.54 5.62
N VAL A 428 -28.14 31.38 5.79
CA VAL A 428 -27.74 30.84 7.09
C VAL A 428 -26.97 31.89 7.90
N GLY A 429 -27.36 32.07 9.17
CA GLY A 429 -26.86 33.09 10.09
C GLY A 429 -27.54 34.45 10.00
N THR A 430 -28.52 34.64 9.10
CA THR A 430 -29.34 35.87 9.07
C THR A 430 -30.15 35.97 10.36
N GLN A 431 -30.04 37.11 11.04
CA GLN A 431 -30.80 37.44 12.24
C GLN A 431 -31.94 38.38 11.85
N LEU A 432 -33.17 38.03 12.23
CA LEU A 432 -34.38 38.76 11.91
C LEU A 432 -35.13 39.13 13.19
N ARG A 433 -35.55 40.39 13.30
CA ARG A 433 -36.38 40.89 14.41
C ARG A 433 -37.75 41.37 13.93
N LEU A 434 -38.82 40.94 14.61
CA LEU A 434 -40.22 41.18 14.24
C LEU A 434 -41.00 41.92 15.35
N ALA A 435 -41.94 42.78 14.96
CA ALA A 435 -42.87 43.48 15.86
C ALA A 435 -44.29 43.50 15.29
N CYS A 436 -45.32 43.56 16.13
CA CYS A 436 -46.72 43.60 15.70
C CYS A 436 -47.25 45.02 15.51
N ASP A 437 -48.22 45.16 14.62
CA ASP A 437 -48.97 46.40 14.41
C ASP A 437 -49.85 46.74 15.63
N SER A 438 -50.29 48.00 15.74
CA SER A 438 -51.12 48.46 16.85
C SER A 438 -52.42 47.66 16.99
N GLY A 439 -52.73 47.19 18.21
CA GLY A 439 -53.93 46.37 18.48
C GLY A 439 -53.66 44.86 18.43
N TYR A 440 -52.41 44.46 18.13
CA TYR A 440 -51.96 43.08 18.11
C TYR A 440 -50.79 42.86 19.08
N ILE A 441 -50.65 41.64 19.62
CA ILE A 441 -49.56 41.26 20.53
C ILE A 441 -48.72 40.13 19.92
N LEU A 442 -47.39 40.22 20.05
CA LEU A 442 -46.44 39.25 19.52
C LEU A 442 -46.44 37.97 20.35
N ARG A 443 -46.70 36.83 19.69
CA ARG A 443 -46.59 35.47 20.25
C ARG A 443 -45.36 34.78 19.67
N GLY A 444 -44.36 34.55 20.52
CA GLY A 444 -43.08 33.96 20.15
C GLY A 444 -41.92 34.86 20.57
N GLN A 445 -40.71 34.58 20.05
CA GLN A 445 -39.55 35.44 20.30
C GLN A 445 -39.45 36.51 19.21
N ASP A 446 -39.08 37.72 19.61
CA ASP A 446 -38.91 38.85 18.71
C ASP A 446 -37.71 38.69 17.78
N LEU A 447 -36.69 37.90 18.15
CA LEU A 447 -35.47 37.63 17.38
C LEU A 447 -35.39 36.15 16.96
N THR A 448 -35.11 35.89 15.69
CA THR A 448 -34.91 34.54 15.12
C THR A 448 -33.72 34.50 14.16
N VAL A 449 -33.08 33.33 14.05
CA VAL A 449 -31.88 33.11 13.23
C VAL A 449 -32.09 31.97 12.25
N CYS A 450 -31.70 32.20 10.99
CA CYS A 450 -31.70 31.17 9.95
C CYS A 450 -30.60 30.14 10.21
N GLN A 451 -30.97 28.88 10.44
CA GLN A 451 -30.07 27.77 10.75
C GLN A 451 -29.57 27.07 9.48
N ASP A 452 -28.60 26.17 9.65
CA ASP A 452 -27.99 25.37 8.59
C ASP A 452 -28.97 24.40 7.91
N ASP A 453 -29.98 23.95 8.66
CA ASP A 453 -31.09 23.12 8.17
C ASP A 453 -32.15 23.91 7.38
N THR A 454 -31.89 25.17 7.04
CA THR A 454 -32.79 26.10 6.34
C THR A 454 -34.09 26.44 7.10
N SER A 455 -34.10 26.24 8.42
CA SER A 455 -35.20 26.62 9.30
C SER A 455 -34.90 27.89 10.11
N TRP A 456 -35.96 28.57 10.56
CA TRP A 456 -35.86 29.67 11.53
C TRP A 456 -35.89 29.10 12.94
N SER A 457 -34.85 29.39 13.74
CA SER A 457 -34.78 28.99 15.14
C SER A 457 -34.44 30.18 16.03
N PRO A 458 -35.28 30.52 17.02
CA PRO A 458 -36.61 29.95 17.29
C PRO A 458 -37.62 30.18 16.14
N PRO A 459 -38.72 29.41 16.02
CA PRO A 459 -39.68 29.56 14.93
C PRO A 459 -40.29 30.97 14.86
N LEU A 460 -40.68 31.39 13.66
CA LEU A 460 -41.20 32.74 13.41
C LEU A 460 -42.41 33.07 14.33
N PRO A 461 -42.43 34.23 15.01
CA PRO A 461 -43.55 34.69 15.83
C PRO A 461 -44.75 35.16 14.99
N PHE A 462 -45.94 35.18 15.58
CA PHE A 462 -47.20 35.67 14.97
C PHE A 462 -47.93 36.68 15.86
N CYS A 463 -48.87 37.44 15.29
CA CYS A 463 -49.54 38.57 15.95
C CYS A 463 -51.04 38.31 16.23
N ASP A 464 -51.46 38.35 17.50
CA ASP A 464 -52.86 38.10 17.93
C ASP A 464 -53.63 39.39 18.29
N LYS A 465 -54.92 39.48 17.97
CA LYS A 465 -55.82 40.62 18.28
C LYS A 465 -56.39 40.57 19.72
N VAL A 466 -56.64 41.73 20.36
CA VAL A 466 -57.13 41.84 21.77
C VAL A 466 -58.45 42.67 21.94
N CYS A 467 -59.22 42.46 23.03
CA CYS A 467 -60.42 43.27 23.38
C CYS A 467 -60.05 44.68 23.89
N GLY A 468 -60.90 45.67 23.60
CA GLY A 468 -60.82 47.03 24.17
C GLY A 468 -61.45 47.18 25.56
N PRO A 469 -61.42 48.39 26.17
CA PRO A 469 -61.93 48.64 27.52
C PRO A 469 -63.41 48.25 27.73
N PRO A 470 -63.81 47.75 28.92
CA PRO A 470 -65.19 47.38 29.21
C PRO A 470 -66.14 48.60 29.23
N PRO A 471 -67.42 48.45 28.83
CA PRO A 471 -68.41 49.54 28.85
C PRO A 471 -68.58 50.18 30.23
N GLN A 472 -68.77 51.50 30.28
CA GLN A 472 -68.99 52.24 31.53
C GLN A 472 -70.49 52.35 31.85
N ILE A 473 -70.86 52.18 33.13
CA ILE A 473 -72.25 52.27 33.61
C ILE A 473 -72.42 53.43 34.61
N THR A 474 -73.58 54.09 34.59
CA THR A 474 -73.91 55.18 35.53
C THR A 474 -74.22 54.63 36.93
N ASN A 475 -73.68 55.27 37.97
CA ASN A 475 -73.86 54.91 39.38
C ASN A 475 -73.40 53.47 39.73
N GLY A 476 -72.42 52.96 38.96
CA GLY A 476 -71.71 51.71 39.22
C GLY A 476 -70.25 51.76 38.74
N GLN A 477 -69.46 50.76 39.08
CA GLN A 477 -68.05 50.65 38.72
C GLN A 477 -67.73 49.24 38.22
N SER A 478 -66.76 49.11 37.30
CA SER A 478 -66.24 47.83 36.81
C SER A 478 -64.80 47.56 37.27
N SER A 479 -64.47 46.28 37.52
CA SER A 479 -63.12 45.84 37.89
C SER A 479 -62.19 45.86 36.67
N GLY A 480 -61.20 46.76 36.63
CA GLY A 480 -60.25 46.88 35.50
C GLY A 480 -60.19 48.26 34.83
N LEU A 481 -60.88 49.26 35.40
CA LEU A 481 -60.75 50.68 35.02
C LEU A 481 -59.27 51.13 35.07
N GLY A 482 -58.65 51.33 33.89
CA GLY A 482 -57.25 51.77 33.73
C GLY A 482 -56.41 50.93 32.77
N GLN A 483 -56.83 49.70 32.46
CA GLN A 483 -56.15 48.83 31.50
C GLN A 483 -56.73 49.04 30.09
N GLN A 484 -55.88 49.14 29.06
CA GLN A 484 -56.30 49.42 27.68
C GLN A 484 -56.47 48.15 26.82
N GLN A 485 -55.97 47.00 27.30
CA GLN A 485 -55.88 45.76 26.53
C GLN A 485 -56.32 44.58 27.40
N PHE A 486 -57.32 43.83 26.91
CA PHE A 486 -57.90 42.67 27.60
C PHE A 486 -57.80 41.43 26.70
N PRO A 487 -56.96 40.44 27.03
CA PRO A 487 -56.85 39.21 26.24
C PRO A 487 -58.08 38.31 26.38
N TYR A 488 -58.22 37.34 25.47
CA TYR A 488 -59.29 36.34 25.49
C TYR A 488 -59.41 35.65 26.86
N GLY A 489 -60.65 35.52 27.35
CA GLY A 489 -60.98 34.91 28.64
C GLY A 489 -60.93 35.86 29.84
N THR A 490 -60.56 37.14 29.67
CA THR A 490 -60.52 38.11 30.78
C THR A 490 -61.94 38.45 31.26
N GLU A 491 -62.23 38.27 32.56
CA GLU A 491 -63.52 38.58 33.20
C GLU A 491 -63.48 39.93 33.94
N VAL A 492 -64.52 40.75 33.76
CA VAL A 492 -64.74 42.04 34.42
C VAL A 492 -66.06 42.00 35.20
N LYS A 493 -66.03 42.42 36.47
CA LYS A 493 -67.17 42.44 37.40
C LYS A 493 -67.67 43.86 37.64
N TYR A 494 -68.99 44.03 37.71
CA TYR A 494 -69.66 45.30 37.97
C TYR A 494 -70.24 45.36 39.40
N SER A 495 -70.24 46.56 39.98
CA SER A 495 -70.86 46.84 41.28
C SER A 495 -71.60 48.18 41.25
N CYS A 496 -72.72 48.28 41.98
CA CYS A 496 -73.49 49.52 42.11
C CYS A 496 -73.11 50.28 43.39
N VAL A 497 -73.30 51.60 43.36
CA VAL A 497 -73.21 52.45 44.56
C VAL A 497 -74.30 52.06 45.58
N GLU A 498 -74.01 52.22 46.86
CA GLU A 498 -74.88 51.81 47.96
C GLU A 498 -76.32 52.37 47.83
N GLY A 499 -77.31 51.51 48.03
CA GLY A 499 -78.74 51.87 47.95
C GLY A 499 -79.41 51.59 46.59
N LEU A 500 -78.66 51.17 45.57
CA LEU A 500 -79.15 50.73 44.26
C LEU A 500 -79.04 49.21 44.12
N SER A 501 -79.92 48.60 43.32
CA SER A 501 -79.86 47.17 42.97
C SER A 501 -79.28 47.00 41.56
N LEU A 502 -78.36 46.04 41.40
CA LEU A 502 -77.75 45.68 40.11
C LEU A 502 -78.71 44.78 39.34
N ILE A 503 -79.13 45.22 38.15
CA ILE A 503 -80.06 44.52 37.27
C ILE A 503 -79.31 44.07 36.01
N GLY A 504 -79.24 42.76 35.79
CA GLY A 504 -78.46 42.13 34.73
C GLY A 504 -77.32 41.28 35.28
N ASP A 505 -76.45 40.81 34.38
CA ASP A 505 -75.32 39.96 34.77
C ASP A 505 -74.24 40.78 35.48
N ALA A 506 -73.82 40.29 36.65
CA ALA A 506 -72.84 40.99 37.48
C ALA A 506 -71.41 40.94 36.92
N SER A 507 -71.14 40.13 35.88
CA SER A 507 -69.85 40.04 35.20
C SER A 507 -69.98 39.73 33.71
N ILE A 508 -69.00 40.21 32.93
CA ILE A 508 -68.84 39.92 31.50
C ILE A 508 -67.39 39.51 31.23
N TYR A 509 -67.14 38.71 30.19
CA TYR A 509 -65.79 38.28 29.83
C TYR A 509 -65.47 38.50 28.35
N CYS A 510 -64.19 38.71 28.02
CA CYS A 510 -63.73 38.86 26.63
C CYS A 510 -63.76 37.49 25.96
N THR A 511 -64.61 37.35 24.97
CA THR A 511 -64.87 36.13 24.19
C THR A 511 -64.73 36.44 22.70
N SER A 512 -65.00 35.47 21.82
CA SER A 512 -65.10 35.69 20.38
C SER A 512 -66.26 34.87 19.83
N ASP A 513 -67.19 35.54 19.16
CA ASP A 513 -68.34 34.88 18.55
C ASP A 513 -68.01 34.31 17.16
N ASP A 514 -67.00 34.88 16.48
CA ASP A 514 -66.55 34.51 15.12
C ASP A 514 -65.16 33.82 15.10
N GLY A 515 -64.52 33.66 16.25
CA GLY A 515 -63.18 33.08 16.41
C GLY A 515 -62.02 33.99 15.95
N VAL A 516 -62.31 35.21 15.50
CA VAL A 516 -61.31 36.13 14.90
C VAL A 516 -61.34 37.50 15.57
N ASN A 517 -62.52 38.03 15.89
CA ASN A 517 -62.70 39.29 16.59
C ASN A 517 -63.08 39.02 18.05
N LEU A 518 -62.30 39.58 18.96
CA LEU A 518 -62.63 39.49 20.38
C LEU A 518 -63.65 40.56 20.77
N THR A 519 -64.74 40.15 21.44
CA THR A 519 -65.89 40.95 21.89
C THR A 519 -66.25 40.63 23.35
N TRP A 520 -66.99 41.50 24.04
CA TRP A 520 -67.48 41.22 25.40
C TRP A 520 -68.72 40.30 25.35
N SER A 521 -68.79 39.34 26.28
CA SER A 521 -69.80 38.26 26.30
C SER A 521 -71.26 38.71 26.46
N GLY A 522 -71.53 39.97 26.80
CA GLY A 522 -72.88 40.46 27.03
C GLY A 522 -72.96 41.97 27.29
N PRO A 523 -74.18 42.55 27.37
CA PRO A 523 -74.39 43.95 27.68
C PRO A 523 -74.05 44.25 29.15
N ALA A 524 -73.73 45.51 29.47
CA ALA A 524 -73.42 45.92 30.83
C ALA A 524 -74.69 46.05 31.70
N PRO A 525 -74.62 45.71 33.00
CA PRO A 525 -75.77 45.75 33.91
C PRO A 525 -76.18 47.18 34.30
N GLU A 526 -77.42 47.35 34.77
CA GLU A 526 -78.01 48.64 35.14
C GLU A 526 -78.24 48.76 36.65
N CYS A 527 -77.91 49.91 37.25
CA CYS A 527 -78.11 50.19 38.67
C CYS A 527 -79.35 51.06 38.91
N ARG A 528 -80.43 50.50 39.51
CA ARG A 528 -81.65 51.27 39.86
C ARG A 528 -82.30 50.80 41.17
N VAL A 529 -83.22 51.61 41.72
CA VAL A 529 -83.95 51.27 42.97
C VAL A 529 -85.16 50.39 42.67
N VAL A 530 -85.28 49.23 43.32
CA VAL A 530 -86.46 48.34 43.23
C VAL A 530 -86.97 47.99 44.64
N ARG A 531 -88.28 48.14 44.88
CA ARG A 531 -88.93 47.81 46.17
C ARG A 531 -90.31 47.18 45.94
N CYS A 532 -90.52 45.93 46.36
CA CYS A 532 -91.84 45.28 46.34
C CYS A 532 -92.63 45.53 47.64
N PRO A 533 -93.96 45.78 47.56
CA PRO A 533 -94.81 45.98 48.73
C PRO A 533 -95.05 44.67 49.50
N LYS A 534 -95.39 44.75 50.80
CA LYS A 534 -95.75 43.59 51.63
C LYS A 534 -96.93 42.79 51.03
N PRO A 535 -96.78 41.47 50.78
CA PRO A 535 -97.88 40.61 50.35
C PRO A 535 -99.04 40.55 51.36
N ALA A 536 -100.29 40.58 50.88
CA ALA A 536 -101.49 40.44 51.70
C ALA A 536 -102.36 39.27 51.20
N VAL A 537 -102.50 38.21 52.00
CA VAL A 537 -103.32 37.03 51.70
C VAL A 537 -104.23 36.76 52.90
N GLU A 538 -105.55 36.69 52.69
CA GLU A 538 -106.53 36.48 53.77
C GLU A 538 -106.43 35.07 54.38
N ARG A 539 -106.51 34.98 55.71
CA ARG A 539 -106.42 33.74 56.50
C ARG A 539 -105.14 32.92 56.21
N ALA A 540 -104.04 33.60 55.86
CA ALA A 540 -102.71 33.03 55.66
C ALA A 540 -101.61 33.80 56.43
N ARG A 541 -100.54 33.10 56.84
CA ARG A 541 -99.35 33.66 57.49
C ARG A 541 -98.15 33.67 56.53
N MET A 542 -97.33 34.74 56.55
CA MET A 542 -96.13 34.92 55.69
C MET A 542 -94.79 35.03 56.45
N THR A 543 -93.68 34.60 55.84
CA THR A 543 -92.30 34.69 56.38
C THR A 543 -91.26 35.00 55.29
N PRO A 544 -90.27 35.91 55.50
CA PRO A 544 -90.08 36.79 56.65
C PRO A 544 -91.04 37.99 56.67
N GLN A 545 -91.35 38.52 57.86
CA GLN A 545 -92.26 39.65 58.00
C GLN A 545 -91.53 40.99 57.84
N ARG A 546 -91.45 41.50 56.60
CA ARG A 546 -90.95 42.85 56.29
C ARG A 546 -92.01 43.67 55.56
N LEU A 547 -91.87 45.00 55.61
CA LEU A 547 -92.78 45.95 54.96
C LEU A 547 -92.45 46.18 53.48
N THR A 548 -91.17 46.11 53.12
CA THR A 548 -90.67 46.28 51.75
C THR A 548 -89.51 45.33 51.47
N PHE A 549 -89.42 44.83 50.23
CA PHE A 549 -88.43 43.83 49.81
C PHE A 549 -87.62 44.31 48.61
N PRO A 550 -86.29 44.15 48.60
CA PRO A 550 -85.45 44.50 47.44
C PRO A 550 -85.60 43.46 46.31
N TYR A 551 -85.11 43.82 45.13
CA TYR A 551 -85.07 42.92 43.96
C TYR A 551 -84.46 41.55 44.33
N GLY A 552 -85.12 40.46 43.91
CA GLY A 552 -84.68 39.09 44.12
C GLY A 552 -85.04 38.47 45.49
N ALA A 553 -85.60 39.24 46.43
CA ALA A 553 -85.98 38.71 47.75
C ALA A 553 -87.25 37.83 47.70
N GLY A 554 -87.28 36.71 48.45
CA GLY A 554 -88.38 35.73 48.48
C GLY A 554 -89.16 35.66 49.80
N VAL A 555 -90.45 35.30 49.73
CA VAL A 555 -91.41 35.20 50.87
C VAL A 555 -92.28 33.94 50.74
N ARG A 556 -92.58 33.26 51.87
CA ARG A 556 -93.34 31.98 51.95
C ARG A 556 -94.66 32.10 52.75
N PHE A 557 -95.72 31.35 52.39
CA PHE A 557 -97.11 31.42 52.93
C PHE A 557 -97.72 30.09 53.46
N SER A 558 -98.67 30.16 54.43
CA SER A 558 -99.43 29.01 55.01
C SER A 558 -100.86 29.36 55.51
N CYS A 559 -101.88 28.49 55.32
CA CYS A 559 -103.33 28.73 55.66
C CYS A 559 -103.78 28.28 57.08
N GLU A 560 -104.92 28.81 57.54
CA GLU A 560 -105.64 28.44 58.79
C GLU A 560 -106.53 27.17 58.66
N GLU A 561 -106.94 26.56 59.79
CA GLU A 561 -107.62 25.25 59.86
C GLU A 561 -109.03 25.23 59.22
N GLY A 562 -109.40 24.11 58.56
CA GLY A 562 -110.64 24.00 57.77
C GLY A 562 -110.56 24.58 56.36
N PHE A 563 -109.40 25.15 55.99
CA PHE A 563 -109.09 25.66 54.65
C PHE A 563 -107.79 25.04 54.10
N VAL A 564 -107.68 24.92 52.78
CA VAL A 564 -106.50 24.39 52.08
C VAL A 564 -105.85 25.45 51.18
N LEU A 565 -104.51 25.51 51.16
CA LEU A 565 -103.72 26.47 50.37
C LEU A 565 -103.73 26.10 48.90
N ARG A 566 -104.08 27.06 48.05
CA ARG A 566 -104.17 26.92 46.60
C ARG A 566 -103.32 27.99 45.92
N GLY A 567 -102.24 27.56 45.27
CA GLY A 567 -101.22 28.40 44.66
C GLY A 567 -99.82 28.06 45.20
N ASP A 568 -98.79 28.75 44.70
CA ASP A 568 -97.41 28.56 45.13
C ASP A 568 -97.19 29.05 46.56
N ALA A 569 -96.55 28.23 47.39
CA ALA A 569 -96.28 28.59 48.76
C ALA A 569 -95.18 29.66 48.89
N GLU A 570 -94.43 30.00 47.83
CA GLU A 570 -93.30 30.95 47.87
C GLU A 570 -93.27 31.86 46.63
N SER A 571 -92.91 33.14 46.81
CA SER A 571 -92.89 34.16 45.75
C SER A 571 -91.72 35.13 45.91
N ARG A 572 -91.18 35.68 44.80
CA ARG A 572 -90.01 36.58 44.76
C ARG A 572 -90.33 37.95 44.17
N CYS A 573 -89.58 38.96 44.61
CA CYS A 573 -89.67 40.33 44.11
C CYS A 573 -88.94 40.50 42.77
N LEU A 574 -89.67 40.83 41.71
CA LEU A 574 -89.13 41.08 40.37
C LEU A 574 -88.70 42.55 40.16
N ALA A 575 -88.05 42.82 39.02
CA ALA A 575 -87.49 44.13 38.67
C ALA A 575 -88.57 45.21 38.45
N ASP A 576 -89.80 44.79 38.18
CA ASP A 576 -90.99 45.63 38.03
C ASP A 576 -91.72 45.92 39.36
N GLY A 577 -91.24 45.35 40.48
CA GLY A 577 -91.87 45.49 41.79
C GLY A 577 -93.02 44.52 42.06
N ALA A 578 -93.26 43.54 41.18
CA ALA A 578 -94.28 42.51 41.34
C ALA A 578 -93.76 41.24 42.04
N TRP A 579 -94.69 40.45 42.59
CA TRP A 579 -94.41 39.15 43.21
C TRP A 579 -94.66 38.02 42.21
N HIS A 580 -93.65 37.16 42.01
CA HIS A 580 -93.74 36.01 41.12
C HIS A 580 -93.10 34.73 41.74
N PRO A 581 -93.78 33.56 41.73
CA PRO A 581 -95.15 33.31 41.24
C PRO A 581 -96.23 34.11 41.98
N PRO A 582 -97.45 34.28 41.42
CA PRO A 582 -98.51 35.08 42.06
C PRO A 582 -98.91 34.52 43.44
N LEU A 583 -99.38 35.40 44.33
CA LEU A 583 -99.65 35.05 45.74
C LEU A 583 -100.77 33.99 45.88
N PRO A 584 -100.67 33.03 46.82
CA PRO A 584 -101.63 31.94 47.00
C PRO A 584 -102.93 32.35 47.72
N SER A 585 -103.95 31.45 47.78
CA SER A 585 -105.26 31.67 48.44
C SER A 585 -105.74 30.45 49.27
N CYS A 586 -106.65 30.62 50.25
CA CYS A 586 -107.14 29.53 51.15
C CYS A 586 -108.66 29.23 50.98
N GLN A 587 -109.08 27.97 50.74
CA GLN A 587 -110.49 27.56 50.44
C GLN A 587 -111.04 26.35 51.26
N PRO A 588 -112.39 26.18 51.48
CA PRO A 588 -113.01 25.10 52.32
C PRO A 588 -113.37 23.76 51.60
N VAL A 589 -113.70 22.66 52.34
CA VAL A 589 -113.76 21.22 51.88
C VAL A 589 -115.19 20.57 51.78
N ARG A 590 -115.49 19.55 50.90
CA ARG A 590 -116.82 18.86 50.65
C ARG A 590 -116.76 17.34 50.20
N CYS A 591 -117.84 16.49 50.36
CA CYS A 591 -117.93 15.04 49.94
C CYS A 591 -118.79 14.73 48.66
N PRO A 592 -118.41 13.77 47.79
CA PRO A 592 -119.14 13.39 46.55
C PRO A 592 -120.14 12.21 46.67
N ARG A 593 -121.13 12.09 45.76
CA ARG A 593 -122.13 10.97 45.73
C ARG A 593 -121.51 9.56 45.54
N PRO A 594 -122.07 8.48 46.14
CA PRO A 594 -121.64 7.10 45.90
C PRO A 594 -122.12 6.50 44.56
N LEU A 595 -121.40 5.51 44.02
CA LEU A 595 -121.68 4.83 42.74
C LEU A 595 -122.69 3.68 42.91
N ILE A 596 -123.79 3.68 42.13
CA ILE A 596 -124.85 2.66 42.15
C ILE A 596 -124.38 1.37 41.47
N GLN A 597 -124.51 0.21 42.13
CA GLN A 597 -124.32 -1.13 41.56
C GLN A 597 -125.67 -1.70 41.05
N GLU A 598 -125.68 -2.58 40.03
CA GLU A 598 -126.90 -3.10 39.38
C GLU A 598 -127.93 -3.71 40.36
N ASP A 599 -127.46 -4.18 41.51
CA ASP A 599 -128.20 -4.87 42.55
C ASP A 599 -128.71 -3.90 43.66
N MET A 600 -128.40 -2.60 43.58
CA MET A 600 -128.57 -1.59 44.63
C MET A 600 -129.51 -0.43 44.23
N THR A 601 -130.40 -0.04 45.13
CA THR A 601 -131.23 1.17 45.00
C THR A 601 -131.01 2.11 46.19
N LEU A 602 -130.73 3.39 45.92
CA LEU A 602 -130.40 4.44 46.91
C LEU A 602 -131.58 5.40 47.13
N HIS A 603 -131.82 5.81 48.38
CA HIS A 603 -132.81 6.85 48.72
C HIS A 603 -132.33 7.73 49.91
N PRO A 604 -132.42 9.07 49.82
CA PRO A 604 -132.67 9.93 48.63
C PRO A 604 -131.39 10.13 47.77
N LEU A 605 -131.53 10.60 46.51
CA LEU A 605 -130.42 10.73 45.56
C LEU A 605 -129.98 12.20 45.34
N THR A 606 -128.83 12.63 45.88
CA THR A 606 -128.23 13.97 45.65
C THR A 606 -126.79 13.88 45.11
N LEU A 607 -126.26 14.97 44.52
CA LEU A 607 -124.97 14.97 43.80
C LEU A 607 -123.72 15.04 44.72
N CYS A 608 -123.80 15.75 45.85
CA CYS A 608 -122.74 15.90 46.85
C CYS A 608 -123.38 16.16 48.21
N TYR A 609 -122.67 15.84 49.28
CA TYR A 609 -123.18 15.92 50.66
C TYR A 609 -122.22 16.74 51.53
N ALA A 610 -122.78 17.50 52.47
CA ALA A 610 -122.00 18.25 53.42
C ALA A 610 -121.41 17.32 54.50
N VAL A 611 -120.33 17.78 55.14
CA VAL A 611 -119.74 17.06 56.27
C VAL A 611 -120.81 16.84 57.35
N ASN A 612 -121.00 15.57 57.77
CA ASN A 612 -121.99 15.02 58.71
C ASN A 612 -123.40 14.65 58.19
N GLU A 613 -123.67 14.61 56.87
CA GLU A 613 -124.95 14.09 56.32
C GLU A 613 -124.99 12.55 56.07
N THR A 614 -126.16 11.90 56.21
CA THR A 614 -126.41 10.43 56.08
C THR A 614 -127.27 10.00 54.86
N LEU A 615 -127.00 8.83 54.27
CA LEU A 615 -127.73 8.23 53.12
C LEU A 615 -128.15 6.76 53.36
N SER A 616 -129.26 6.28 52.74
CA SER A 616 -129.82 4.91 52.88
C SER A 616 -129.87 4.12 51.55
N PHE A 617 -129.66 2.79 51.56
CA PHE A 617 -129.67 1.92 50.37
C PHE A 617 -130.17 0.47 50.58
N TYR A 618 -130.76 -0.13 49.53
CA TYR A 618 -131.36 -1.49 49.51
C TYR A 618 -130.68 -2.42 48.50
N CYS A 619 -130.60 -3.73 48.79
CA CYS A 619 -129.96 -4.75 47.94
C CYS A 619 -130.93 -5.88 47.51
N ARG A 620 -130.88 -6.32 46.24
CA ARG A 620 -131.80 -7.34 45.65
C ARG A 620 -131.12 -8.73 45.51
N HIS A 621 -131.76 -9.82 45.97
CA HIS A 621 -131.28 -11.20 45.79
C HIS A 621 -132.30 -12.10 45.05
N ASN A 622 -131.84 -13.19 44.42
CA ASN A 622 -132.64 -14.16 43.63
C ASN A 622 -133.55 -15.08 44.47
N GLY A 623 -134.07 -14.58 45.59
CA GLY A 623 -135.14 -15.15 46.40
C GLY A 623 -135.93 -14.00 47.06
N PRO A 624 -137.17 -14.20 47.56
CA PRO A 624 -138.08 -13.10 47.89
C PRO A 624 -137.77 -12.30 49.18
N GLN A 625 -136.51 -12.06 49.56
CA GLN A 625 -136.11 -11.18 50.68
C GLN A 625 -135.13 -10.08 50.23
N GLN A 626 -135.43 -8.81 50.55
CA GLN A 626 -134.57 -7.62 50.37
C GLN A 626 -134.04 -7.10 51.72
N VAL A 627 -132.81 -6.57 51.80
CA VAL A 627 -132.15 -6.04 53.02
C VAL A 627 -131.80 -4.55 52.87
N ASN A 628 -131.93 -3.74 53.93
CA ASN A 628 -131.76 -2.26 53.94
C ASN A 628 -130.55 -1.78 54.80
N SER A 629 -129.77 -0.75 54.41
CA SER A 629 -128.49 -0.28 55.04
C SER A 629 -128.22 1.26 54.92
N VAL A 630 -127.32 1.89 55.74
CA VAL A 630 -127.11 3.38 55.87
C VAL A 630 -125.61 3.82 56.01
N SER A 631 -125.21 5.04 55.56
CA SER A 631 -123.81 5.62 55.58
C SER A 631 -123.68 7.17 55.75
N THR A 632 -122.59 7.75 56.33
CA THR A 632 -122.40 9.20 56.68
C THR A 632 -121.09 9.88 56.14
N CYS A 633 -121.07 11.19 55.80
CA CYS A 633 -119.89 11.94 55.27
C CYS A 633 -118.98 12.61 56.34
N SER A 634 -117.65 12.49 56.22
CA SER A 634 -116.59 12.96 57.15
C SER A 634 -115.92 14.30 56.76
N ALA A 635 -115.27 14.98 57.73
CA ALA A 635 -114.53 16.25 57.54
C ALA A 635 -113.36 16.19 56.54
N ASN A 636 -112.88 14.97 56.24
CA ASN A 636 -111.86 14.73 55.22
C ASN A 636 -112.46 14.38 53.84
N GLY A 637 -113.78 14.44 53.66
CA GLY A 637 -114.43 14.24 52.36
C GLY A 637 -114.83 12.80 52.00
N THR A 638 -114.95 11.86 52.97
CA THR A 638 -115.22 10.42 52.73
C THR A 638 -116.46 9.85 53.46
N TRP A 639 -117.04 8.73 52.97
CA TRP A 639 -118.23 8.04 53.50
C TRP A 639 -117.92 6.90 54.48
N ILE A 640 -118.67 6.79 55.58
CA ILE A 640 -118.43 5.83 56.67
C ILE A 640 -119.77 5.29 57.23
N PRO A 641 -120.05 3.96 57.23
CA PRO A 641 -119.34 2.90 56.51
C PRO A 641 -119.68 2.92 55.00
N PRO A 642 -118.77 2.52 54.09
CA PRO A 642 -118.98 2.66 52.65
C PRO A 642 -120.22 1.88 52.12
N PRO A 643 -121.06 2.48 51.26
CA PRO A 643 -122.32 1.86 50.80
C PRO A 643 -122.11 0.82 49.68
N THR A 644 -122.16 -0.49 49.99
CA THR A 644 -122.00 -1.64 49.05
C THR A 644 -122.91 -2.84 49.40
N CYS A 645 -123.45 -3.58 48.41
CA CYS A 645 -124.27 -4.79 48.59
C CYS A 645 -123.42 -6.09 48.54
N LYS A 646 -123.69 -7.10 49.40
CA LYS A 646 -122.94 -8.39 49.40
C LYS A 646 -123.60 -9.44 48.47
N LYS A 647 -122.83 -10.14 47.62
CA LYS A 647 -123.26 -11.32 46.81
C LYS A 647 -122.96 -12.64 47.56
N TRP A 648 -123.86 -13.64 47.47
CA TRP A 648 -123.68 -14.96 48.10
C TRP A 648 -122.61 -15.77 47.36
N ASP A 649 -121.66 -16.32 48.12
CA ASP A 649 -120.39 -16.85 47.64
C ASP A 649 -120.49 -18.29 47.09
N THR A 650 -119.74 -18.57 46.04
CA THR A 650 -119.75 -19.86 45.30
C THR A 650 -118.90 -20.93 46.02
N CYS A 651 -118.18 -20.54 47.08
CA CYS A 651 -117.33 -21.40 47.88
C CYS A 651 -118.10 -22.45 48.72
N GLU A 652 -119.41 -22.28 48.94
CA GLU A 652 -120.27 -23.32 49.56
C GLU A 652 -120.78 -24.38 48.57
N LYS A 653 -120.59 -24.21 47.25
CA LYS A 653 -120.91 -25.25 46.24
C LYS A 653 -119.74 -26.18 45.93
N ILE A 654 -118.49 -25.81 46.25
CA ILE A 654 -117.28 -26.53 45.80
C ILE A 654 -116.55 -27.31 46.94
N LEU A 655 -117.00 -27.17 48.20
CA LEU A 655 -116.76 -28.20 49.24
C LEU A 655 -117.44 -29.55 48.95
N ARG A 656 -118.22 -29.65 47.86
CA ARG A 656 -118.94 -30.87 47.48
C ARG A 656 -118.27 -31.77 46.46
N HIS A 657 -117.35 -31.31 45.61
CA HIS A 657 -116.63 -32.21 44.69
C HIS A 657 -115.23 -31.69 44.33
N ARG A 658 -114.26 -32.32 45.00
CA ARG A 658 -112.97 -32.82 44.54
C ARG A 658 -112.36 -32.27 43.25
N GLU A 659 -111.05 -32.16 43.38
CA GLU A 659 -110.03 -32.28 42.33
C GLU A 659 -109.71 -31.00 41.58
N ALA A 660 -108.60 -30.43 42.06
CA ALA A 660 -107.49 -29.94 41.27
C ALA A 660 -107.34 -28.41 41.25
N PHE A 661 -106.24 -28.02 41.88
CA PHE A 661 -105.50 -26.77 41.75
C PHE A 661 -106.11 -25.49 42.33
N GLN A 662 -105.55 -25.09 43.46
CA GLN A 662 -104.74 -23.87 43.40
C GLN A 662 -103.44 -24.03 44.19
N CYS A 663 -102.36 -23.97 43.42
CA CYS A 663 -101.04 -23.58 43.84
C CYS A 663 -101.16 -22.31 44.71
N GLY A 664 -100.76 -22.41 45.97
CA GLY A 664 -100.52 -21.27 46.83
C GLY A 664 -99.09 -20.78 46.61
N ILE A 665 -98.92 -19.51 46.28
CA ILE A 665 -97.69 -18.80 46.61
C ILE A 665 -98.07 -17.54 47.39
N PRO A 666 -97.80 -17.52 48.70
CA PRO A 666 -97.71 -16.29 49.48
C PRO A 666 -96.34 -15.59 49.24
N LEU A 667 -96.33 -14.74 48.20
CA LEU A 667 -95.83 -13.36 48.09
C LEU A 667 -94.78 -12.74 49.06
N THR A 668 -93.89 -13.51 49.71
CA THR A 668 -92.91 -12.95 50.67
C THR A 668 -91.42 -13.04 50.36
N GLU A 669 -90.99 -13.44 49.16
CA GLU A 669 -89.62 -13.12 48.68
C GLU A 669 -89.60 -12.93 47.17
N LEU A 670 -89.39 -11.72 46.61
CA LEU A 670 -88.93 -11.58 45.21
C LEU A 670 -88.46 -10.16 44.79
N LYS A 671 -87.18 -9.88 45.01
CA LYS A 671 -86.24 -9.50 43.93
C LYS A 671 -85.71 -10.85 43.37
N THR A 672 -85.72 -11.21 42.10
CA THR A 672 -85.86 -10.43 40.86
C THR A 672 -86.89 -11.09 39.92
N LEU A 673 -87.82 -10.31 39.39
CA LEU A 673 -88.94 -10.76 38.54
C LEU A 673 -88.49 -11.34 37.18
N LEU A 674 -87.21 -11.22 36.81
CA LEU A 674 -86.66 -11.82 35.59
C LEU A 674 -86.21 -13.27 35.76
N GLU A 675 -85.83 -13.69 36.98
CA GLU A 675 -85.46 -15.10 37.25
C GLU A 675 -86.70 -15.99 37.45
N VAL A 676 -87.78 -15.46 38.05
CA VAL A 676 -89.08 -16.19 38.12
C VAL A 676 -89.75 -16.31 36.77
N ARG A 677 -89.60 -15.31 35.89
CA ARG A 677 -90.12 -15.37 34.52
C ARG A 677 -89.41 -16.43 33.66
N LYS A 678 -88.15 -16.78 33.98
CA LYS A 678 -87.40 -17.84 33.30
C LYS A 678 -87.84 -19.24 33.77
N LEU A 679 -88.03 -19.43 35.08
CA LEU A 679 -88.53 -20.69 35.66
C LEU A 679 -89.97 -21.03 35.22
N TYR A 680 -90.86 -20.04 35.12
CA TYR A 680 -92.24 -20.26 34.66
C TYR A 680 -92.32 -20.77 33.21
N LEU A 681 -91.43 -20.28 32.33
CA LEU A 681 -91.39 -20.68 30.92
C LEU A 681 -90.73 -22.05 30.70
N GLU A 682 -89.80 -22.48 31.58
CA GLU A 682 -89.23 -23.83 31.54
C GLU A 682 -90.18 -24.91 32.07
N ILE A 683 -91.02 -24.59 33.07
CA ILE A 683 -92.07 -25.51 33.56
C ILE A 683 -93.17 -25.71 32.49
N GLN A 684 -93.59 -24.64 31.78
CA GLN A 684 -94.56 -24.77 30.67
C GLN A 684 -94.07 -25.63 29.50
N LYS A 685 -92.75 -25.80 29.35
CA LYS A 685 -92.17 -26.65 28.29
C LYS A 685 -92.12 -28.12 28.71
N LEU A 686 -91.90 -28.42 29.99
CA LEU A 686 -91.82 -29.79 30.49
C LEU A 686 -93.20 -30.43 30.72
N GLU A 687 -94.26 -29.65 30.96
CA GLU A 687 -95.65 -30.17 31.03
C GLU A 687 -96.29 -30.44 29.65
N LYS A 688 -95.57 -30.18 28.55
CA LYS A 688 -96.04 -30.52 27.19
C LYS A 688 -95.37 -31.78 26.61
N ASP A 689 -94.26 -32.23 27.20
CA ASP A 689 -93.47 -33.37 26.72
C ASP A 689 -93.38 -34.51 27.77
N LEU A 690 -94.09 -34.39 28.89
CA LEU A 690 -94.31 -35.39 29.96
C LEU A 690 -95.68 -35.15 30.58
#